data_AF-A0A9P9Z6W9-F1
#
_entry.id   AF-A0A9P9Z6W9-F1
#
_cell.length_a   1.000
_cell.length_b   1.000
_cell.length_c   1.000
_cell.angle_alpha   90.00
_cell.angle_beta   90.00
_cell.angle_gamma   90.00
#
_symmetry.space_group_name_H-M   'P 1'
#
loop_
_entity.id
_entity.type
_entity.pdbx_description
1 polymer ?
#
loop_
_entity_poly.entity_id
_entity_poly.type
_entity_poly.pdbx_seq_one_letter_code
_entity_poly.pdbx_strand_id
1 'polypeptide(L)'
;MTRRTIVIGGGIAGLATAALLASEGDDVTVFEARDDVGGRAGSWERDGFRFDTGPSWYLMPEVFDHFFRMLGTTAAAELQLRPLDPAYRVFTENEGATSPIDVVSGRERATALFESVEPGAGAALDAYLDSAADAYELSVTRFLYDTYETTAGLRDPQLLRRLPQLAPLLTRSLSSYIERRFDDPRLRQILGYPAVFLGGSPFGVPSLYHLMSHLDLDEGVLYPAGGFTEVIAAIERLARERGARIVTGAEVAQITTRPGGSRSASATGIRLTDGAHVPADLVVSTADLHHTETALLPAQLRTYPSSWWEKRTPSPGALLILLGVRGTLPELAHHSLFFAADWKENFDAIFGAQPHMPDPASIYVCRPSATDATVAPSGNENLFVLVPMPADPAFGRGGEDGDGDPRVEAAADRVIAQISAWAGIPDLAERIVVRRTITPGDFENDLHAWRGNALGLAHTLTQSAIFRPRNASKKVDGLMYAGTSALPGIGLPMCLISAELWPLSTGVFAWPRGHPPVGRSRPRRSAPPSSWCGTRWASPRGSSSRARALCCSASTSPPTSRWRNPSSSPSSAISPWSRGRRAVASSRVEPGEPSPRQSGGPVRDVRADRPPLRRHHDRGRALHRPPTGLRATHGVIRSRRRGPVRADGRLRQPDDRRGTVHLPAAAPQRTAHRAGTPGGLLVSGVRRVPRARGRHAPAEPSCRWAPRRHGRLDVMSTPPALGIGAVARQLFVASRPVSWINTAYPFAAAYLLSARSVDMTLVVGTLFFLVPYNLAMYGINDVFDYESDLRNPRKGGAHGAVLDRRLHAITLRAAGLSCAPFLVYLFFVGSPASWVVLAASMFFVVAYSAPPLRLKERPFADSVTSSIHFFSPAVYGLAVAGAAWTWQLALVIVAFALWGVASHAFGAVQDVVADRAAGISSIATARGARWTVWFALSCYTAAGLAMLATAWPGPLAAVLVLPYLAAVWPYRAITDETAERATRGWRMFLWINQLAGFGVTLLLIWYWLLTPVAG
;
A
#
# COMPACT_ATOMS: atom_id res chain seq x y z
N MET A 1 -38.72 18.20 -17.87
CA MET A 1 -39.30 17.12 -17.05
C MET A 1 -38.35 16.90 -15.88
N THR A 2 -38.87 16.59 -14.70
CA THR A 2 -38.06 16.11 -13.57
C THR A 2 -37.32 14.84 -14.00
N ARG A 3 -36.01 14.77 -13.76
CA ARG A 3 -35.22 13.56 -14.01
C ARG A 3 -35.36 12.63 -12.80
N ARG A 4 -35.58 11.34 -13.04
CA ARG A 4 -35.63 10.33 -11.97
C ARG A 4 -34.25 9.72 -11.79
N THR A 5 -33.72 9.81 -10.58
CA THR A 5 -32.40 9.29 -10.23
C THR A 5 -32.51 8.25 -9.13
N ILE A 6 -31.87 7.10 -9.35
CA ILE A 6 -31.74 6.06 -8.34
C ILE A 6 -30.34 6.07 -7.75
N VAL A 7 -30.24 6.06 -6.43
CA VAL A 7 -28.98 5.90 -5.69
C VAL A 7 -28.97 4.52 -5.05
N ILE A 8 -27.90 3.75 -5.27
CA ILE A 8 -27.72 2.42 -4.68
C ILE A 8 -26.77 2.55 -3.48
N GLY A 9 -27.21 2.10 -2.31
CA GLY A 9 -26.54 2.26 -1.02
C GLY A 9 -26.94 3.55 -0.30
N GLY A 10 -27.27 3.41 0.99
CA GLY A 10 -27.56 4.48 1.96
C GLY A 10 -26.36 4.84 2.83
N GLY A 11 -25.14 4.48 2.44
CA GLY A 11 -23.91 5.00 3.05
C GLY A 11 -23.75 6.51 2.85
N ILE A 12 -22.81 7.15 3.55
CA ILE A 12 -22.63 8.62 3.54
C ILE A 12 -22.56 9.22 2.11
N ALA A 13 -21.89 8.55 1.17
CA ALA A 13 -21.80 9.00 -0.22
C ALA A 13 -23.15 8.96 -0.96
N GLY A 14 -23.99 7.97 -0.65
CA GLY A 14 -25.35 7.83 -1.20
C GLY A 14 -26.29 8.89 -0.65
N LEU A 15 -26.31 9.09 0.67
CA LEU A 15 -27.10 10.13 1.32
C LEU A 15 -26.68 11.54 0.87
N ALA A 16 -25.37 11.80 0.78
CA ALA A 16 -24.83 13.06 0.27
C ALA A 16 -25.19 13.30 -1.20
N THR A 17 -25.06 12.28 -2.05
CA THR A 17 -25.50 12.34 -3.45
C THR A 17 -27.00 12.65 -3.53
N ALA A 18 -27.82 11.99 -2.72
CA ALA A 18 -29.26 12.16 -2.75
C ALA A 18 -29.70 13.55 -2.29
N ALA A 19 -29.10 14.09 -1.22
CA ALA A 19 -29.37 15.45 -0.75
C ALA A 19 -29.02 16.51 -1.81
N LEU A 20 -27.85 16.39 -2.45
CA LEU A 20 -27.40 17.32 -3.49
C LEU A 20 -28.31 17.28 -4.72
N LEU A 21 -28.61 16.09 -5.26
CA LEU A 21 -29.46 15.95 -6.45
C LEU A 21 -30.91 16.37 -6.19
N ALA A 22 -31.48 16.03 -5.02
CA ALA A 22 -32.83 16.47 -4.67
C ALA A 22 -32.89 18.00 -4.47
N SER A 23 -31.81 18.62 -3.99
CA SER A 23 -31.73 20.10 -3.88
C SER A 23 -31.72 20.83 -5.24
N GLU A 24 -31.22 20.18 -6.30
CA GLU A 24 -31.30 20.66 -7.69
C GLU A 24 -32.62 20.26 -8.39
N GLY A 25 -33.49 19.50 -7.71
CA GLY A 25 -34.82 19.13 -8.21
C GLY A 25 -34.91 17.82 -9.02
N ASP A 26 -34.00 16.87 -8.84
CA ASP A 26 -34.23 15.48 -9.28
C ASP A 26 -35.32 14.80 -8.43
N ASP A 27 -36.06 13.86 -9.03
CA ASP A 27 -36.82 12.86 -8.28
C ASP A 27 -35.87 11.73 -7.84
N VAL A 28 -35.33 11.84 -6.63
CA VAL A 28 -34.33 10.91 -6.10
C VAL A 28 -34.96 9.83 -5.22
N THR A 29 -34.57 8.56 -5.45
CA THR A 29 -34.82 7.48 -4.50
C THR A 29 -33.54 6.70 -4.20
N VAL A 30 -33.19 6.60 -2.91
CA VAL A 30 -32.10 5.77 -2.38
C VAL A 30 -32.65 4.38 -2.06
N PHE A 31 -31.93 3.34 -2.46
CA PHE A 31 -32.18 1.94 -2.08
C PHE A 31 -30.99 1.41 -1.28
N GLU A 32 -31.23 1.09 -0.01
CA GLU A 32 -30.28 0.44 0.90
C GLU A 32 -30.74 -1.00 1.16
N ALA A 33 -29.80 -1.94 1.15
CA ALA A 33 -30.07 -3.37 1.32
C ALA A 33 -30.35 -3.73 2.78
N ARG A 34 -29.69 -3.03 3.72
CA ARG A 34 -29.90 -3.17 5.17
C ARG A 34 -31.14 -2.39 5.64
N ASP A 35 -31.62 -2.72 6.84
CA ASP A 35 -32.73 -2.00 7.50
C ASP A 35 -32.36 -0.55 7.89
N ASP A 36 -31.06 -0.29 8.12
CA ASP A 36 -30.50 1.01 8.51
C ASP A 36 -29.54 1.59 7.46
N VAL A 37 -29.43 2.93 7.45
CA VAL A 37 -28.49 3.70 6.62
C VAL A 37 -27.10 3.87 7.27
N GLY A 38 -26.17 4.55 6.59
CA GLY A 38 -24.81 4.86 7.07
C GLY A 38 -23.74 3.87 6.60
N GLY A 39 -24.09 2.59 6.40
CA GLY A 39 -23.21 1.56 5.83
C GLY A 39 -21.99 1.29 6.73
N ARG A 40 -20.80 1.76 6.32
CA ARG A 40 -19.58 1.67 7.17
C ARG A 40 -19.64 2.58 8.40
N ALA A 41 -20.43 3.66 8.35
CA ALA A 41 -20.73 4.54 9.48
C ALA A 41 -22.06 4.15 10.15
N GLY A 42 -22.27 2.84 10.35
CA GLY A 42 -23.45 2.31 11.02
C GLY A 42 -23.31 2.34 12.55
N SER A 43 -24.41 1.97 13.22
CA SER A 43 -24.43 1.71 14.67
C SER A 43 -24.66 0.24 14.98
N TRP A 44 -24.39 -0.12 16.23
CA TRP A 44 -24.96 -1.27 16.91
C TRP A 44 -25.27 -0.86 18.36
N GLU A 45 -26.48 -1.18 18.83
CA GLU A 45 -26.93 -0.90 20.19
C GLU A 45 -27.34 -2.20 20.88
N ARG A 46 -26.86 -2.40 22.12
CA ARG A 46 -27.22 -3.56 22.93
C ARG A 46 -27.05 -3.27 24.43
N ASP A 47 -28.03 -3.68 25.23
CA ASP A 47 -28.03 -3.61 26.70
C ASP A 47 -27.69 -2.20 27.26
N GLY A 48 -28.06 -1.15 26.53
CA GLY A 48 -27.83 0.26 26.86
C GLY A 48 -26.45 0.81 26.45
N PHE A 49 -25.62 0.02 25.78
CA PHE A 49 -24.38 0.46 25.13
C PHE A 49 -24.64 0.73 23.64
N ARG A 50 -24.08 1.82 23.10
CA ARG A 50 -24.12 2.21 21.69
C ARG A 50 -22.70 2.21 21.11
N PHE A 51 -22.52 1.68 19.90
CA PHE A 51 -21.22 1.58 19.23
C PHE A 51 -21.32 2.09 17.78
N ASP A 52 -20.49 3.06 17.39
CA ASP A 52 -20.23 3.35 15.97
C ASP A 52 -19.39 2.19 15.38
N THR A 53 -19.78 1.63 14.24
CA THR A 53 -19.17 0.39 13.71
C THR A 53 -18.00 0.64 12.74
N GLY A 54 -17.33 1.79 12.81
CA GLY A 54 -16.24 2.11 11.88
C GLY A 54 -15.55 3.45 12.11
N PRO A 55 -16.00 4.56 11.48
CA PRO A 55 -15.37 5.87 11.64
C PRO A 55 -15.49 6.42 13.06
N SER A 56 -14.39 6.98 13.56
CA SER A 56 -14.29 7.52 14.92
C SER A 56 -13.46 8.81 15.03
N TRP A 57 -12.81 9.27 13.95
CA TRP A 57 -11.97 10.48 13.91
C TRP A 57 -12.60 11.52 12.98
N TYR A 58 -12.95 12.71 13.49
CA TYR A 58 -13.48 13.80 12.67
C TYR A 58 -12.34 14.76 12.30
N LEU A 59 -11.88 14.66 11.04
CA LEU A 59 -10.78 15.42 10.44
C LEU A 59 -11.27 16.10 9.15
N MET A 60 -10.52 17.11 8.67
CA MET A 60 -10.93 17.96 7.53
C MET A 60 -12.32 18.62 7.74
N PRO A 61 -12.52 19.36 8.85
CA PRO A 61 -13.82 19.92 9.22
C PRO A 61 -14.39 20.87 8.16
N GLU A 62 -13.54 21.51 7.36
CA GLU A 62 -13.88 22.41 6.27
C GLU A 62 -14.52 21.69 5.07
N VAL A 63 -14.28 20.39 4.87
CA VAL A 63 -14.93 19.59 3.83
C VAL A 63 -16.38 19.27 4.21
N PHE A 64 -16.62 18.86 5.46
CA PHE A 64 -17.97 18.70 5.99
C PHE A 64 -18.75 20.02 5.97
N ASP A 65 -18.14 21.10 6.46
CA ASP A 65 -18.72 22.44 6.49
C ASP A 65 -18.93 23.04 5.08
N HIS A 66 -18.14 22.63 4.08
CA HIS A 66 -18.42 22.93 2.68
C HIS A 66 -19.67 22.20 2.17
N PHE A 67 -19.77 20.89 2.42
CA PHE A 67 -20.93 20.08 2.04
C PHE A 67 -22.23 20.62 2.67
N PHE A 68 -22.25 20.89 3.97
CA PHE A 68 -23.41 21.46 4.65
C PHE A 68 -23.80 22.84 4.08
N ARG A 69 -22.84 23.67 3.64
CA ARG A 69 -23.13 24.93 2.94
C ARG A 69 -23.75 24.75 1.56
N MET A 70 -23.41 23.70 0.81
CA MET A 70 -24.11 23.41 -0.44
C MET A 70 -25.59 23.10 -0.21
N LEU A 71 -25.92 22.49 0.93
CA LEU A 71 -27.30 22.26 1.38
C LEU A 71 -27.93 23.45 2.12
N GLY A 72 -27.25 24.60 2.21
CA GLY A 72 -27.77 25.84 2.80
C GLY A 72 -27.65 25.97 4.32
N THR A 73 -26.89 25.10 4.98
CA THR A 73 -26.63 25.11 6.44
C THR A 73 -25.11 25.15 6.73
N THR A 74 -24.65 24.80 7.93
CA THR A 74 -23.23 24.69 8.30
C THR A 74 -22.98 23.52 9.23
N ALA A 75 -21.75 23.01 9.30
CA ALA A 75 -21.44 21.87 10.18
C ALA A 75 -21.75 22.17 11.65
N ALA A 76 -21.53 23.41 12.09
CA ALA A 76 -21.81 23.86 13.46
C ALA A 76 -23.30 24.13 13.77
N ALA A 77 -24.17 24.13 12.77
CA ALA A 77 -25.62 24.17 12.96
C ALA A 77 -26.22 22.76 13.08
N GLU A 78 -25.65 21.78 12.36
CA GLU A 78 -26.15 20.41 12.33
C GLU A 78 -25.50 19.47 13.36
N LEU A 79 -24.26 19.76 13.81
CA LEU A 79 -23.43 18.85 14.63
C LEU A 79 -22.83 19.55 15.86
N GLN A 80 -22.85 18.87 17.00
CA GLN A 80 -22.16 19.30 18.23
C GLN A 80 -20.75 18.71 18.31
N LEU A 81 -19.79 19.34 17.62
CA LEU A 81 -18.39 18.90 17.60
C LEU A 81 -17.66 19.29 18.90
N ARG A 82 -16.95 18.33 19.50
CA ARG A 82 -16.07 18.51 20.68
C ARG A 82 -14.62 18.23 20.29
N PRO A 83 -13.63 19.10 20.60
CA PRO A 83 -12.23 18.77 20.43
C PRO A 83 -11.78 17.71 21.46
N LEU A 84 -10.87 16.83 21.07
CA LEU A 84 -10.28 15.83 21.96
C LEU A 84 -8.95 16.33 22.55
N ASP A 85 -8.77 16.20 23.86
CA ASP A 85 -7.55 16.56 24.57
C ASP A 85 -7.30 15.55 25.72
N PRO A 86 -6.27 14.67 25.64
CA PRO A 86 -5.39 14.49 24.49
C PRO A 86 -6.15 14.02 23.24
N ALA A 87 -5.57 14.29 22.08
CA ALA A 87 -6.10 13.83 20.79
C ALA A 87 -6.07 12.29 20.70
N TYR A 88 -4.99 11.69 21.21
CA TYR A 88 -4.88 10.25 21.44
C TYR A 88 -3.75 9.92 22.42
N ARG A 89 -3.89 8.80 23.14
CA ARG A 89 -2.88 8.22 24.03
C ARG A 89 -2.12 7.09 23.31
N VAL A 90 -0.80 7.00 23.50
CA VAL A 90 0.05 5.96 22.87
C VAL A 90 0.71 5.08 23.92
N PHE A 91 0.51 3.78 23.79
CA PHE A 91 1.15 2.70 24.55
C PHE A 91 2.13 1.93 23.65
N THR A 92 3.27 1.51 24.19
CA THR A 92 4.31 0.79 23.45
C THR A 92 4.67 -0.54 24.09
N GLU A 93 4.94 -1.54 23.25
CA GLU A 93 5.31 -2.89 23.68
C GLU A 93 6.59 -2.89 24.56
N ASN A 94 6.59 -3.73 25.60
CA ASN A 94 7.70 -3.91 26.56
C ASN A 94 8.02 -2.69 27.47
N GLU A 95 7.35 -1.55 27.31
CA GLU A 95 7.48 -0.38 28.20
C GLU A 95 6.49 -0.40 29.39
N GLY A 96 6.24 -1.57 29.98
CA GLY A 96 5.36 -1.78 31.15
C GLY A 96 5.84 -1.13 32.48
N ALA A 97 6.70 -0.12 32.39
CA ALA A 97 7.20 0.72 33.49
C ALA A 97 7.37 2.21 33.07
N THR A 98 7.01 2.57 31.84
CA THR A 98 7.02 3.96 31.35
C THR A 98 5.59 4.48 31.22
N SER A 99 5.37 5.77 31.44
CA SER A 99 4.06 6.39 31.22
C SER A 99 3.73 6.45 29.72
N PRO A 100 2.47 6.23 29.31
CA PRO A 100 2.05 6.36 27.92
C PRO A 100 2.18 7.82 27.44
N ILE A 101 2.37 8.01 26.13
CA ILE A 101 2.52 9.34 25.52
C ILE A 101 1.14 9.88 25.15
N ASP A 102 0.72 10.94 25.82
CA ASP A 102 -0.49 11.70 25.46
C ASP A 102 -0.15 12.69 24.33
N VAL A 103 -0.62 12.38 23.11
CA VAL A 103 -0.45 13.23 21.93
C VAL A 103 -1.53 14.29 21.89
N VAL A 104 -1.11 15.54 21.71
CA VAL A 104 -1.91 16.74 21.88
C VAL A 104 -1.87 17.61 20.63
N SER A 105 -3.02 18.10 20.19
CA SER A 105 -3.15 18.93 18.99
C SER A 105 -2.79 20.39 19.23
N GLY A 106 -2.45 21.09 18.14
CA GLY A 106 -1.98 22.47 18.11
C GLY A 106 -0.45 22.52 18.12
N ARG A 107 0.14 23.06 17.04
CA ARG A 107 1.59 23.01 16.77
C ARG A 107 2.50 23.25 17.98
N GLU A 108 2.28 24.31 18.75
CA GLU A 108 3.13 24.64 19.91
C GLU A 108 3.17 23.50 20.95
N ARG A 109 2.04 22.82 21.18
CA ARG A 109 1.93 21.69 22.11
C ARG A 109 2.58 20.42 21.53
N ALA A 110 2.35 20.13 20.25
CA ALA A 110 2.94 19.00 19.57
C ALA A 110 4.48 19.12 19.47
N THR A 111 4.98 20.31 19.13
CA THR A 111 6.41 20.63 19.06
C THR A 111 7.07 20.54 20.45
N ALA A 112 6.41 21.03 21.51
CA ALA A 112 6.90 20.86 22.88
C ALA A 112 6.91 19.38 23.34
N LEU A 113 5.89 18.59 22.95
CA LEU A 113 5.84 17.15 23.23
C LEU A 113 7.01 16.42 22.56
N PHE A 114 7.24 16.64 21.26
CA PHE A 114 8.33 15.98 20.53
C PHE A 114 9.71 16.35 21.11
N GLU A 115 9.95 17.62 21.42
CA GLU A 115 11.20 18.08 22.07
C GLU A 115 11.42 17.46 23.46
N SER A 116 10.34 17.15 24.19
CA SER A 116 10.42 16.49 25.49
C SER A 116 10.76 14.99 25.42
N VAL A 117 10.53 14.35 24.26
CA VAL A 117 10.84 12.94 24.00
C VAL A 117 12.23 12.78 23.39
N GLU A 118 12.59 13.63 22.42
CA GLU A 118 13.87 13.58 21.70
C GLU A 118 14.42 15.02 21.52
N PRO A 119 15.58 15.37 22.10
CA PRO A 119 16.14 16.72 21.96
C PRO A 119 16.44 17.11 20.51
N GLY A 120 15.88 18.22 20.06
CA GLY A 120 15.88 18.70 18.67
C GLY A 120 14.70 18.22 17.82
N ALA A 121 13.89 17.27 18.30
CA ALA A 121 12.75 16.76 17.55
C ALA A 121 11.60 17.77 17.45
N GLY A 122 11.49 18.76 18.34
CA GLY A 122 10.50 19.83 18.20
C GLY A 122 10.79 20.67 16.94
N ALA A 123 12.04 21.13 16.78
CA ALA A 123 12.45 21.86 15.59
C ALA A 123 12.39 21.00 14.31
N ALA A 124 12.58 19.68 14.42
CA ALA A 124 12.37 18.75 13.31
C ALA A 124 10.88 18.56 12.96
N LEU A 125 9.98 18.65 13.95
CA LEU A 125 8.53 18.60 13.77
C LEU A 125 7.99 19.89 13.15
N ASP A 126 8.39 21.08 13.60
CA ASP A 126 7.97 22.34 12.99
C ASP A 126 8.23 22.35 11.46
N ALA A 127 9.44 21.96 11.06
CA ALA A 127 9.84 21.83 9.66
C ALA A 127 9.19 20.64 8.92
N TYR A 128 8.61 19.68 9.64
CA TYR A 128 7.79 18.61 9.09
C TYR A 128 6.36 19.09 8.86
N LEU A 129 5.78 19.82 9.82
CA LEU A 129 4.42 20.36 9.78
C LEU A 129 4.28 21.51 8.77
N ASP A 130 5.28 22.37 8.60
CA ASP A 130 5.34 23.32 7.47
C ASP A 130 5.21 22.60 6.12
N SER A 131 5.97 21.52 5.95
CA SER A 131 5.96 20.70 4.74
C SER A 131 4.66 19.91 4.58
N ALA A 132 4.02 19.51 5.69
CA ALA A 132 2.74 18.82 5.71
C ALA A 132 1.59 19.75 5.31
N ALA A 133 1.54 20.96 5.89
CA ALA A 133 0.55 21.99 5.57
C ALA A 133 0.64 22.45 4.10
N ASP A 134 1.85 22.71 3.60
CA ASP A 134 2.08 23.14 2.21
C ASP A 134 1.76 22.02 1.18
N ALA A 135 1.79 20.75 1.63
CA ALA A 135 1.31 19.58 0.87
C ALA A 135 -0.21 19.35 1.00
N TYR A 136 -0.80 19.64 2.16
CA TYR A 136 -2.24 19.57 2.43
C TYR A 136 -3.00 20.59 1.56
N GLU A 137 -2.63 21.87 1.67
CA GLU A 137 -3.18 22.98 0.88
C GLU A 137 -3.10 22.70 -0.63
N LEU A 138 -1.95 22.24 -1.13
CA LEU A 138 -1.81 21.87 -2.54
C LEU A 138 -2.75 20.71 -2.95
N SER A 139 -2.95 19.74 -2.07
CA SER A 139 -3.82 18.58 -2.33
C SER A 139 -5.28 19.00 -2.38
N VAL A 140 -5.77 19.73 -1.36
CA VAL A 140 -7.14 20.24 -1.27
C VAL A 140 -7.43 21.18 -2.45
N THR A 141 -6.60 22.20 -2.67
CA THR A 141 -6.86 23.25 -3.67
C THR A 141 -6.79 22.76 -5.13
N ARG A 142 -5.97 21.73 -5.44
CA ARG A 142 -5.64 21.36 -6.83
C ARG A 142 -5.89 19.90 -7.21
N PHE A 143 -6.08 18.97 -6.28
CA PHE A 143 -6.12 17.53 -6.60
C PHE A 143 -7.35 16.77 -6.08
N LEU A 144 -7.86 17.08 -4.88
CA LEU A 144 -8.99 16.34 -4.32
C LEU A 144 -10.31 16.61 -5.07
N TYR A 145 -10.46 17.81 -5.63
CA TYR A 145 -11.60 18.24 -6.46
C TYR A 145 -11.31 18.17 -7.99
N ASP A 146 -10.30 17.40 -8.42
CA ASP A 146 -10.01 17.17 -9.85
C ASP A 146 -10.61 15.82 -10.31
N THR A 147 -11.46 15.84 -11.32
CA THR A 147 -12.07 14.64 -11.93
C THR A 147 -11.10 13.88 -12.83
N TYR A 148 -9.94 14.47 -13.13
CA TYR A 148 -8.87 13.93 -13.96
C TYR A 148 -9.33 13.47 -15.35
N GLU A 149 -10.33 14.13 -15.93
CA GLU A 149 -10.79 13.88 -17.29
C GLU A 149 -9.67 14.04 -18.32
N THR A 150 -8.84 15.07 -18.13
CA THR A 150 -7.64 15.38 -18.92
C THR A 150 -6.41 15.49 -18.04
N THR A 151 -5.21 15.44 -18.65
CA THR A 151 -3.94 15.69 -17.94
C THR A 151 -3.56 17.18 -17.87
N ALA A 152 -4.50 18.10 -18.12
CA ALA A 152 -4.22 19.54 -18.15
C ALA A 152 -3.85 20.10 -16.76
N GLY A 153 -4.50 19.66 -15.68
CA GLY A 153 -4.16 20.07 -14.31
C GLY A 153 -2.72 19.74 -13.91
N LEU A 154 -2.20 18.60 -14.40
CA LEU A 154 -0.80 18.19 -14.20
C LEU A 154 0.23 19.07 -14.95
N ARG A 155 -0.24 19.99 -15.81
CA ARG A 155 0.60 20.94 -16.57
C ARG A 155 0.51 22.38 -16.03
N ASP A 156 -0.13 22.60 -14.88
CA ASP A 156 -0.18 23.94 -14.26
C ASP A 156 1.25 24.47 -14.01
N PRO A 157 1.63 25.65 -14.52
CA PRO A 157 2.95 26.23 -14.30
C PRO A 157 3.33 26.41 -12.82
N GLN A 158 2.36 26.54 -11.91
CA GLN A 158 2.61 26.59 -10.46
C GLN A 158 3.03 25.22 -9.93
N LEU A 159 2.38 24.14 -10.39
CA LEU A 159 2.74 22.76 -10.04
C LEU A 159 4.12 22.38 -10.61
N LEU A 160 4.37 22.71 -11.88
CA LEU A 160 5.65 22.45 -12.54
C LEU A 160 6.81 23.20 -11.86
N ARG A 161 6.57 24.39 -11.30
CA ARG A 161 7.57 25.13 -10.49
C ARG A 161 7.83 24.47 -9.13
N ARG A 162 6.83 23.87 -8.49
CA ARG A 162 6.99 23.10 -7.23
C ARG A 162 7.50 21.66 -7.45
N LEU A 163 7.59 21.17 -8.70
CA LEU A 163 8.01 19.80 -9.01
C LEU A 163 9.34 19.34 -8.35
N PRO A 164 10.39 20.17 -8.21
CA PRO A 164 11.60 19.77 -7.48
C PRO A 164 11.40 19.48 -5.99
N GLN A 165 10.38 20.08 -5.37
CA GLN A 165 10.00 19.85 -3.96
C GLN A 165 9.07 18.62 -3.84
N LEU A 166 8.15 18.46 -4.81
CA LEU A 166 7.13 17.40 -4.81
C LEU A 166 7.66 16.04 -5.28
N ALA A 167 8.58 15.99 -6.24
CA ALA A 167 9.11 14.72 -6.75
C ALA A 167 9.82 13.87 -5.66
N PRO A 168 10.61 14.45 -4.71
CA PRO A 168 11.08 13.72 -3.53
C PRO A 168 9.97 13.16 -2.63
N LEU A 169 8.83 13.86 -2.50
CA LEU A 169 7.69 13.41 -1.68
C LEU A 169 6.94 12.24 -2.34
N LEU A 170 6.83 12.25 -3.66
CA LEU A 170 6.16 11.21 -4.45
C LEU A 170 7.00 9.92 -4.63
N THR A 171 8.33 10.01 -4.50
CA THR A 171 9.27 8.90 -4.83
C THR A 171 9.91 8.22 -3.63
N ARG A 172 9.64 8.67 -2.40
CA ARG A 172 10.16 8.10 -1.15
C ARG A 172 9.01 7.57 -0.31
N SER A 173 9.25 6.52 0.47
CA SER A 173 8.27 6.04 1.46
C SER A 173 8.13 7.01 2.63
N LEU A 174 6.94 7.02 3.25
CA LEU A 174 6.65 7.80 4.46
C LEU A 174 7.61 7.44 5.60
N SER A 175 7.84 6.15 5.87
CA SER A 175 8.78 5.70 6.91
C SER A 175 10.16 6.32 6.70
N SER A 176 10.72 6.23 5.49
CA SER A 176 12.04 6.76 5.15
C SER A 176 12.10 8.29 5.26
N TYR A 177 10.97 8.98 5.19
CA TYR A 177 10.87 10.43 5.38
C TYR A 177 10.88 10.86 6.85
N ILE A 178 10.37 9.99 7.73
CA ILE A 178 10.36 10.15 9.19
C ILE A 178 11.70 9.69 9.80
N GLU A 179 12.18 8.50 9.43
CA GLU A 179 13.45 7.89 9.85
C GLU A 179 14.67 8.81 9.69
N ARG A 180 14.62 9.78 8.78
CA ARG A 180 15.70 10.76 8.51
C ARG A 180 15.66 12.03 9.39
N ARG A 181 14.70 12.15 10.32
CA ARG A 181 14.44 13.36 11.12
C ARG A 181 14.27 13.12 12.60
N PHE A 182 13.80 11.94 12.97
CA PHE A 182 13.54 11.51 14.34
C PHE A 182 14.23 10.16 14.53
N ASP A 183 14.81 9.92 15.70
CA ASP A 183 15.44 8.66 16.08
C ASP A 183 14.61 7.82 17.08
N ASP A 184 13.78 8.44 17.92
CA ASP A 184 12.90 7.74 18.86
C ASP A 184 11.84 6.89 18.10
N PRO A 185 11.69 5.59 18.42
CA PRO A 185 10.79 4.69 17.69
C PRO A 185 9.32 5.06 17.86
N ARG A 186 8.94 5.72 18.97
CA ARG A 186 7.56 6.09 19.31
C ARG A 186 7.14 7.31 18.51
N LEU A 187 8.02 8.31 18.40
CA LEU A 187 7.83 9.44 17.47
C LEU A 187 7.76 8.96 16.02
N ARG A 188 8.58 7.96 15.65
CA ARG A 188 8.53 7.30 14.32
C ARG A 188 7.21 6.56 14.07
N GLN A 189 6.64 5.92 15.08
CA GLN A 189 5.34 5.24 15.00
C GLN A 189 4.17 6.24 14.95
N ILE A 190 4.17 7.27 15.80
CA ILE A 190 3.17 8.36 15.81
C ILE A 190 3.04 8.98 14.41
N LEU A 191 4.14 9.42 13.81
CA LEU A 191 4.12 9.99 12.45
C LEU A 191 3.90 8.95 11.34
N GLY A 192 4.07 7.66 11.63
CA GLY A 192 3.91 6.56 10.67
C GLY A 192 2.50 5.96 10.63
N TYR A 193 1.77 5.99 11.74
CA TYR A 193 0.44 5.41 11.90
C TYR A 193 -0.62 5.96 10.92
N PRO A 194 -0.63 7.25 10.52
CA PRO A 194 -1.62 7.76 9.58
C PRO A 194 -1.67 7.08 8.20
N ALA A 195 -0.66 6.28 7.84
CA ALA A 195 -0.72 5.38 6.68
C ALA A 195 -1.87 4.34 6.76
N VAL A 196 -2.32 3.98 7.97
CA VAL A 196 -3.42 3.04 8.21
C VAL A 196 -4.76 3.62 7.74
N PHE A 197 -5.04 4.90 8.01
CA PHE A 197 -6.25 5.60 7.51
C PHE A 197 -6.31 5.62 5.97
N LEU A 198 -5.15 5.60 5.30
CA LEU A 198 -5.02 5.55 3.85
C LEU A 198 -5.12 4.12 3.27
N GLY A 199 -5.32 3.12 4.14
CA GLY A 199 -5.41 1.72 3.79
C GLY A 199 -4.10 1.12 3.30
N GLY A 200 -2.96 1.56 3.83
CA GLY A 200 -1.63 1.10 3.42
C GLY A 200 -0.63 0.99 4.57
N SER A 201 0.65 0.86 4.20
CA SER A 201 1.79 0.76 5.12
C SER A 201 2.74 1.95 4.96
N PRO A 202 3.32 2.53 6.04
CA PRO A 202 4.26 3.65 5.95
C PRO A 202 5.53 3.30 5.15
N PHE A 203 5.87 2.01 5.05
CA PHE A 203 6.99 1.52 4.24
C PHE A 203 6.70 1.53 2.72
N GLY A 204 5.41 1.54 2.32
CA GLY A 204 4.96 1.48 0.93
C GLY A 204 4.25 2.73 0.40
N VAL A 205 3.59 3.53 1.25
CA VAL A 205 2.92 4.77 0.81
C VAL A 205 3.92 5.91 0.59
N PRO A 206 3.71 6.78 -0.41
CA PRO A 206 4.55 7.97 -0.64
C PRO A 206 4.60 8.91 0.56
N SER A 207 5.77 9.51 0.80
CA SER A 207 5.94 10.50 1.88
C SER A 207 5.16 11.81 1.65
N LEU A 208 4.55 12.03 0.47
CA LEU A 208 3.53 13.05 0.28
C LEU A 208 2.46 13.01 1.39
N TYR A 209 2.04 11.79 1.76
CA TYR A 209 1.01 11.56 2.78
C TYR A 209 1.40 11.98 4.21
N HIS A 210 2.60 12.52 4.45
CA HIS A 210 2.90 13.26 5.68
C HIS A 210 1.98 14.48 5.92
N LEU A 211 1.25 14.93 4.89
CA LEU A 211 0.13 15.87 5.02
C LEU A 211 -0.90 15.44 6.08
N MET A 212 -1.02 14.14 6.38
CA MET A 212 -1.92 13.67 7.43
C MET A 212 -1.55 14.21 8.82
N SER A 213 -0.26 14.41 9.10
CA SER A 213 0.20 14.91 10.41
C SER A 213 -0.16 16.37 10.68
N HIS A 214 -0.58 17.11 9.65
CA HIS A 214 -1.17 18.45 9.82
C HIS A 214 -2.55 18.37 10.49
N LEU A 215 -3.31 17.30 10.23
CA LEU A 215 -4.70 17.16 10.67
C LEU A 215 -4.83 16.78 12.15
N ASP A 216 -3.95 15.92 12.69
CA ASP A 216 -4.01 15.50 14.09
C ASP A 216 -3.10 16.32 15.02
N LEU A 217 -1.91 16.74 14.55
CA LEU A 217 -0.95 17.49 15.37
C LEU A 217 -1.11 19.01 15.30
N ASP A 218 -1.63 19.58 14.20
CA ASP A 218 -1.80 21.05 14.05
C ASP A 218 -3.27 21.47 14.20
N GLU A 219 -4.17 21.02 13.32
CA GLU A 219 -5.60 21.40 13.36
C GLU A 219 -6.38 20.72 14.50
N GLY A 220 -6.21 19.40 14.65
CA GLY A 220 -6.68 18.61 15.76
C GLY A 220 -7.91 17.75 15.50
N VAL A 221 -8.09 16.76 16.38
CA VAL A 221 -9.13 15.73 16.28
C VAL A 221 -10.41 16.20 16.95
N LEU A 222 -11.53 16.13 16.22
CA LEU A 222 -12.86 16.39 16.77
C LEU A 222 -13.66 15.09 16.92
N TYR A 223 -14.67 15.13 17.79
CA TYR A 223 -15.67 14.09 18.00
C TYR A 223 -17.08 14.72 17.91
N PRO A 224 -17.99 14.23 17.05
CA PRO A 224 -19.40 14.60 17.10
C PRO A 224 -20.05 13.99 18.35
N ALA A 225 -20.61 14.82 19.24
CA ALA A 225 -21.39 14.34 20.37
C ALA A 225 -22.56 13.49 19.89
N GLY A 226 -22.73 12.31 20.49
CA GLY A 226 -23.62 11.23 20.01
C GLY A 226 -22.96 10.20 19.07
N GLY A 227 -21.80 10.50 18.48
CA GLY A 227 -21.08 9.59 17.58
C GLY A 227 -21.23 9.92 16.09
N PHE A 228 -20.57 9.13 15.24
CA PHE A 228 -20.59 9.32 13.78
C PHE A 228 -21.94 9.04 13.14
N THR A 229 -22.77 8.26 13.82
CA THR A 229 -24.20 8.09 13.54
C THR A 229 -24.97 9.41 13.48
N GLU A 230 -24.65 10.41 14.29
CA GLU A 230 -25.28 11.74 14.20
C GLU A 230 -24.92 12.49 12.90
N VAL A 231 -23.72 12.25 12.36
CA VAL A 231 -23.31 12.78 11.04
C VAL A 231 -24.14 12.16 9.93
N ILE A 232 -24.43 10.85 10.02
CA ILE A 232 -25.33 10.15 9.10
C ILE A 232 -26.76 10.68 9.23
N ALA A 233 -27.30 10.77 10.46
CA ALA A 233 -28.66 11.24 10.72
C ALA A 233 -28.88 12.69 10.26
N ALA A 234 -27.87 13.57 10.40
CA ALA A 234 -27.94 14.93 9.86
C ALA A 234 -28.03 14.96 8.33
N ILE A 235 -27.21 14.16 7.64
CA ILE A 235 -27.22 14.10 6.17
C ILE A 235 -28.50 13.42 5.66
N GLU A 236 -28.99 12.38 6.34
CA GLU A 236 -30.26 11.72 6.02
C GLU A 236 -31.46 12.66 6.18
N ARG A 237 -31.54 13.39 7.30
CA ARG A 237 -32.54 14.44 7.54
C ARG A 237 -32.55 15.45 6.39
N LEU A 238 -31.39 16.01 6.06
CA LEU A 238 -31.27 16.99 4.98
C LEU A 238 -31.65 16.39 3.61
N ALA A 239 -31.32 15.13 3.33
CA ALA A 239 -31.74 14.45 2.11
C ALA A 239 -33.27 14.36 2.01
N ARG A 240 -33.94 13.94 3.09
CA ARG A 240 -35.42 13.86 3.17
C ARG A 240 -36.08 15.24 3.10
N GLU A 241 -35.50 16.26 3.74
CA GLU A 241 -35.97 17.67 3.67
C GLU A 241 -35.83 18.29 2.27
N ARG A 242 -34.84 17.84 1.49
CA ARG A 242 -34.70 18.21 0.07
C ARG A 242 -35.60 17.38 -0.86
N GLY A 243 -36.34 16.39 -0.34
CA GLY A 243 -37.32 15.59 -1.07
C GLY A 243 -36.84 14.22 -1.53
N ALA A 244 -35.62 13.80 -1.18
CA ALA A 244 -35.14 12.46 -1.51
C ALA A 244 -35.93 11.39 -0.74
N ARG A 245 -36.38 10.35 -1.46
CA ARG A 245 -36.95 9.15 -0.86
C ARG A 245 -35.81 8.19 -0.49
N ILE A 246 -35.96 7.49 0.63
CA ILE A 246 -34.99 6.51 1.12
C ILE A 246 -35.77 5.26 1.51
N VAL A 247 -35.39 4.13 0.92
CA VAL A 247 -35.98 2.80 1.11
C VAL A 247 -34.90 1.87 1.61
N THR A 248 -35.04 1.38 2.83
CA THR A 248 -34.19 0.35 3.45
C THR A 248 -34.81 -1.05 3.28
N GLY A 249 -34.03 -2.10 3.56
CA GLY A 249 -34.43 -3.50 3.35
C GLY A 249 -34.61 -3.90 1.88
N ALA A 250 -34.03 -3.14 0.95
CA ALA A 250 -34.32 -3.19 -0.48
C ALA A 250 -33.04 -3.43 -1.32
N GLU A 251 -32.51 -4.65 -1.25
CA GLU A 251 -31.31 -5.06 -2.00
C GLU A 251 -31.52 -4.97 -3.52
N VAL A 252 -30.57 -4.34 -4.21
CA VAL A 252 -30.57 -4.21 -5.67
C VAL A 252 -29.92 -5.43 -6.31
N ALA A 253 -30.68 -6.23 -7.06
CA ALA A 253 -30.17 -7.43 -7.73
C ALA A 253 -29.53 -7.15 -9.11
N GLN A 254 -29.92 -6.06 -9.78
CA GLN A 254 -29.35 -5.70 -11.09
C GLN A 254 -29.57 -4.24 -11.45
N ILE A 255 -28.60 -3.62 -12.14
CA ILE A 255 -28.82 -2.38 -12.90
C ILE A 255 -29.42 -2.75 -14.26
N THR A 256 -30.55 -2.15 -14.63
CA THR A 256 -31.20 -2.42 -15.93
C THR A 256 -30.65 -1.48 -16.99
N THR A 257 -30.39 -2.01 -18.18
CA THR A 257 -29.80 -1.25 -19.29
C THR A 257 -30.48 -1.55 -20.61
N ARG A 258 -30.66 -0.53 -21.45
CA ARG A 258 -31.00 -0.70 -22.87
C ARG A 258 -29.72 -0.69 -23.72
N PRO A 259 -29.59 -1.54 -24.75
CA PRO A 259 -28.54 -1.37 -25.76
C PRO A 259 -28.68 0.01 -26.43
N GLY A 260 -27.59 0.77 -26.48
CA GLY A 260 -27.50 1.98 -27.29
C GLY A 260 -27.07 1.65 -28.72
N GLY A 261 -26.47 2.65 -29.38
CA GLY A 261 -25.88 2.49 -30.70
C GLY A 261 -24.55 1.72 -30.67
N SER A 262 -23.63 2.07 -31.58
CA SER A 262 -22.45 1.26 -31.88
C SER A 262 -21.35 1.18 -30.81
N ARG A 263 -21.51 1.75 -29.60
CA ARG A 263 -20.43 1.85 -28.58
C ARG A 263 -20.81 1.74 -27.10
N SER A 264 -22.05 2.05 -26.70
CA SER A 264 -22.47 2.08 -25.29
C SER A 264 -23.87 1.50 -25.09
N ALA A 265 -24.15 1.04 -23.87
CA ALA A 265 -25.51 0.84 -23.37
C ALA A 265 -25.94 2.09 -22.56
N SER A 266 -27.22 2.22 -22.26
CA SER A 266 -27.74 3.27 -21.37
C SER A 266 -28.47 2.66 -20.20
N ALA A 267 -28.27 3.20 -18.99
CA ALA A 267 -29.03 2.81 -17.80
C ALA A 267 -30.53 3.13 -17.99
N THR A 268 -31.38 2.36 -17.30
CA THR A 268 -32.85 2.49 -17.38
C THR A 268 -33.56 2.34 -16.03
N GLY A 269 -32.80 2.23 -14.94
CA GLY A 269 -33.31 1.86 -13.62
C GLY A 269 -32.62 0.63 -13.04
N ILE A 270 -33.31 -0.02 -12.10
CA ILE A 270 -32.83 -1.20 -11.38
C ILE A 270 -33.89 -2.29 -11.30
N ARG A 271 -33.48 -3.50 -10.92
CA ARG A 271 -34.33 -4.56 -10.40
C ARG A 271 -33.87 -4.94 -8.99
N LEU A 272 -34.80 -5.03 -8.04
CA LEU A 272 -34.56 -5.48 -6.67
C LEU A 272 -34.54 -7.02 -6.57
N THR A 273 -34.13 -7.57 -5.43
CA THR A 273 -34.08 -9.03 -5.18
C THR A 273 -35.46 -9.70 -5.15
N ASP A 274 -36.52 -8.97 -4.80
CA ASP A 274 -37.92 -9.41 -4.90
C ASP A 274 -38.45 -9.49 -6.35
N GLY A 275 -37.68 -8.97 -7.32
CA GLY A 275 -38.04 -8.89 -8.74
C GLY A 275 -38.74 -7.59 -9.17
N ALA A 276 -39.01 -6.66 -8.25
CA ALA A 276 -39.57 -5.35 -8.57
C ALA A 276 -38.61 -4.54 -9.47
N HIS A 277 -39.15 -3.90 -10.50
CA HIS A 277 -38.38 -3.07 -11.44
C HIS A 277 -38.68 -1.60 -11.21
N VAL A 278 -37.66 -0.80 -10.91
CA VAL A 278 -37.79 0.63 -10.63
C VAL A 278 -37.11 1.43 -11.75
N PRO A 279 -37.86 2.11 -12.63
CA PRO A 279 -37.28 2.82 -13.77
C PRO A 279 -36.64 4.14 -13.37
N ALA A 280 -35.44 4.41 -13.92
CA ALA A 280 -34.71 5.65 -13.71
C ALA A 280 -34.07 6.15 -15.01
N ASP A 281 -33.82 7.46 -15.05
CA ASP A 281 -33.15 8.14 -16.15
C ASP A 281 -31.65 8.31 -15.86
N LEU A 282 -31.25 8.12 -14.59
CA LEU A 282 -29.87 8.10 -14.08
C LEU A 282 -29.76 7.11 -12.91
N VAL A 283 -28.65 6.38 -12.82
CA VAL A 283 -28.32 5.49 -11.70
C VAL A 283 -26.95 5.85 -11.13
N VAL A 284 -26.85 6.02 -9.81
CA VAL A 284 -25.60 6.28 -9.09
C VAL A 284 -25.36 5.16 -8.10
N SER A 285 -24.30 4.37 -8.27
CA SER A 285 -23.93 3.35 -7.28
C SER A 285 -22.95 3.90 -6.26
N THR A 286 -23.27 3.68 -4.97
CA THR A 286 -22.38 3.97 -3.83
C THR A 286 -22.05 2.73 -2.99
N ALA A 287 -22.59 1.56 -3.38
CA ALA A 287 -22.09 0.25 -2.99
C ALA A 287 -20.64 0.03 -3.49
N ASP A 288 -19.96 -1.02 -3.01
CA ASP A 288 -18.59 -1.32 -3.46
C ASP A 288 -18.56 -1.44 -5.01
N LEU A 289 -17.61 -0.75 -5.63
CA LEU A 289 -17.46 -0.75 -7.09
C LEU A 289 -17.20 -2.16 -7.64
N HIS A 290 -16.55 -3.04 -6.87
CA HIS A 290 -16.41 -4.45 -7.27
C HIS A 290 -17.77 -5.14 -7.34
N HIS A 291 -18.62 -5.00 -6.32
CA HIS A 291 -19.98 -5.57 -6.33
C HIS A 291 -20.82 -4.96 -7.47
N THR A 292 -20.79 -3.64 -7.63
CA THR A 292 -21.49 -2.93 -8.72
C THR A 292 -21.08 -3.45 -10.10
N GLU A 293 -19.79 -3.62 -10.35
CA GLU A 293 -19.28 -4.11 -11.63
C GLU A 293 -19.48 -5.62 -11.80
N THR A 294 -19.35 -6.44 -10.75
CA THR A 294 -19.28 -7.91 -10.87
C THR A 294 -20.56 -8.68 -10.54
N ALA A 295 -21.49 -8.09 -9.77
CA ALA A 295 -22.82 -8.63 -9.52
C ALA A 295 -23.89 -7.87 -10.34
N LEU A 296 -23.96 -6.54 -10.19
CA LEU A 296 -25.09 -5.75 -10.71
C LEU A 296 -25.07 -5.51 -12.23
N LEU A 297 -23.94 -5.77 -12.90
CA LEU A 297 -23.77 -5.60 -14.35
C LEU A 297 -23.41 -6.90 -15.07
N PRO A 298 -23.97 -7.18 -16.27
CA PRO A 298 -23.57 -8.31 -17.10
C PRO A 298 -22.16 -8.11 -17.68
N ALA A 299 -21.43 -9.21 -17.89
CA ALA A 299 -19.98 -9.22 -18.18
C ALA A 299 -19.52 -8.25 -19.29
N GLN A 300 -20.30 -8.13 -20.37
CA GLN A 300 -20.02 -7.26 -21.50
C GLN A 300 -20.07 -5.76 -21.15
N LEU A 301 -20.89 -5.34 -20.18
CA LEU A 301 -21.07 -3.94 -19.78
C LEU A 301 -20.11 -3.46 -18.67
N ARG A 302 -19.28 -4.35 -18.13
CA ARG A 302 -18.30 -4.03 -17.06
C ARG A 302 -17.18 -3.13 -17.59
N THR A 303 -16.94 -2.00 -16.95
CA THR A 303 -15.76 -1.14 -17.16
C THR A 303 -14.48 -1.85 -16.72
N TYR A 304 -14.56 -2.66 -15.67
CA TYR A 304 -13.43 -3.27 -14.96
C TYR A 304 -13.53 -4.81 -14.97
N PRO A 305 -12.81 -5.52 -15.88
CA PRO A 305 -12.83 -6.99 -15.96
C PRO A 305 -12.08 -7.64 -14.79
N SER A 306 -12.29 -8.95 -14.54
CA SER A 306 -11.66 -9.69 -13.43
C SER A 306 -10.13 -9.51 -13.35
N SER A 307 -9.45 -9.56 -14.49
CA SER A 307 -7.99 -9.36 -14.60
C SER A 307 -7.51 -7.91 -14.42
N TRP A 308 -8.44 -6.98 -14.16
CA TRP A 308 -8.17 -5.69 -13.54
C TRP A 308 -8.08 -5.87 -12.01
N TRP A 309 -9.13 -6.40 -11.38
CA TRP A 309 -9.26 -6.59 -9.93
C TRP A 309 -8.17 -7.49 -9.33
N GLU A 310 -7.80 -8.59 -10.01
CA GLU A 310 -6.69 -9.48 -9.65
C GLU A 310 -5.34 -8.77 -9.41
N LYS A 311 -5.17 -7.55 -9.94
CA LYS A 311 -3.93 -6.76 -9.89
C LYS A 311 -4.04 -5.53 -8.98
N ARG A 312 -5.10 -5.45 -8.16
CA ARG A 312 -5.35 -4.35 -7.23
C ARG A 312 -5.18 -4.83 -5.79
N THR A 313 -4.79 -3.90 -4.93
CA THR A 313 -4.66 -4.09 -3.50
C THR A 313 -5.91 -3.49 -2.83
N PRO A 314 -6.76 -4.28 -2.16
CA PRO A 314 -7.78 -3.72 -1.26
C PRO A 314 -7.10 -2.95 -0.11
N SER A 315 -7.85 -2.12 0.60
CA SER A 315 -7.43 -1.68 1.95
C SER A 315 -7.23 -2.90 2.86
N PRO A 316 -6.63 -2.76 4.06
CA PRO A 316 -6.65 -3.85 5.01
C PRO A 316 -8.10 -4.18 5.40
N GLY A 317 -8.29 -5.39 5.90
CA GLY A 317 -9.44 -5.76 6.71
C GLY A 317 -9.22 -5.30 8.15
N ALA A 318 -10.18 -5.59 9.02
CA ALA A 318 -10.04 -5.38 10.45
C ALA A 318 -10.73 -6.51 11.21
N LEU A 319 -10.14 -6.91 12.35
CA LEU A 319 -10.92 -7.45 13.46
C LEU A 319 -11.41 -6.25 14.28
N LEU A 320 -12.73 -6.08 14.35
CA LEU A 320 -13.35 -5.18 15.31
C LEU A 320 -13.81 -5.98 16.53
N ILE A 321 -13.71 -5.36 17.71
CA ILE A 321 -14.28 -5.90 18.96
C ILE A 321 -15.03 -4.76 19.65
N LEU A 322 -16.34 -4.92 19.80
CA LEU A 322 -17.23 -4.00 20.48
C LEU A 322 -17.47 -4.54 21.89
N LEU A 323 -17.07 -3.78 22.91
CA LEU A 323 -17.09 -4.23 24.31
C LEU A 323 -17.86 -3.24 25.19
N GLY A 324 -18.93 -3.69 25.83
CA GLY A 324 -19.54 -3.00 26.97
C GLY A 324 -18.81 -3.42 28.23
N VAL A 325 -18.21 -2.48 28.96
CA VAL A 325 -17.36 -2.76 30.12
C VAL A 325 -17.91 -2.09 31.38
N ARG A 326 -18.03 -2.87 32.45
CA ARG A 326 -18.50 -2.45 33.77
C ARG A 326 -17.44 -1.63 34.50
N GLY A 327 -17.80 -0.45 35.04
CA GLY A 327 -16.87 0.45 35.73
C GLY A 327 -15.96 1.25 34.79
N THR A 328 -15.46 2.39 35.25
CA THR A 328 -14.57 3.32 34.52
C THR A 328 -13.21 2.73 34.14
N LEU A 329 -12.61 3.17 33.03
CA LEU A 329 -11.32 2.70 32.50
C LEU A 329 -10.31 3.86 32.32
N PRO A 330 -9.96 4.63 33.38
CA PRO A 330 -9.23 5.89 33.29
C PRO A 330 -7.80 5.80 32.71
N GLU A 331 -7.28 4.58 32.58
CA GLU A 331 -6.00 4.27 31.94
C GLU A 331 -6.02 4.63 30.44
N LEU A 332 -7.18 4.49 29.79
CA LEU A 332 -7.36 4.83 28.37
C LEU A 332 -7.72 6.32 28.19
N ALA A 333 -7.51 6.83 26.97
CA ALA A 333 -8.12 8.09 26.50
C ALA A 333 -9.25 7.80 25.48
N HIS A 334 -9.98 8.82 25.03
CA HIS A 334 -11.03 8.68 24.01
C HIS A 334 -10.51 7.95 22.76
N HIS A 335 -9.28 8.24 22.34
CA HIS A 335 -8.51 7.43 21.40
C HIS A 335 -7.25 6.92 22.09
N SER A 336 -7.01 5.61 22.00
CA SER A 336 -5.81 4.96 22.51
C SER A 336 -5.20 4.08 21.42
N LEU A 337 -3.89 4.16 21.24
CA LEU A 337 -3.12 3.40 20.25
C LEU A 337 -2.07 2.56 20.97
N PHE A 338 -2.00 1.28 20.62
CA PHE A 338 -1.03 0.32 21.15
C PHE A 338 -0.13 -0.09 19.97
N PHE A 339 1.17 0.21 20.05
CA PHE A 339 2.11 -0.09 18.97
C PHE A 339 3.05 -1.24 19.34
N ALA A 340 3.04 -2.29 18.52
CA ALA A 340 4.00 -3.39 18.61
C ALA A 340 5.42 -2.92 18.29
N ALA A 341 6.43 -3.53 18.92
CA ALA A 341 7.83 -3.16 18.77
C ALA A 341 8.32 -3.43 17.34
N ASP A 342 8.00 -4.60 16.77
CA ASP A 342 8.22 -4.84 15.33
C ASP A 342 7.08 -4.24 14.49
N TRP A 343 7.15 -2.92 14.37
CA TRP A 343 6.30 -2.11 13.52
C TRP A 343 6.31 -2.57 12.06
N LYS A 344 7.40 -3.18 11.57
CA LYS A 344 7.49 -3.61 10.17
C LYS A 344 6.81 -4.95 9.96
N GLU A 345 7.06 -5.94 10.80
CA GLU A 345 6.42 -7.25 10.72
C GLU A 345 4.90 -7.12 10.86
N ASN A 346 4.41 -6.21 11.72
CA ASN A 346 2.99 -5.90 11.82
C ASN A 346 2.36 -5.46 10.47
N PHE A 347 3.08 -4.74 9.61
CA PHE A 347 2.60 -4.40 8.26
C PHE A 347 2.85 -5.50 7.21
N ASP A 348 3.94 -6.26 7.33
CA ASP A 348 4.23 -7.38 6.42
C ASP A 348 3.26 -8.55 6.65
N ALA A 349 2.78 -8.76 7.87
CA ALA A 349 1.69 -9.69 8.18
C ALA A 349 0.37 -9.31 7.49
N ILE A 350 0.10 -8.02 7.28
CA ILE A 350 -1.13 -7.53 6.64
C ILE A 350 -1.02 -7.52 5.10
N PHE A 351 0.10 -7.02 4.56
CA PHE A 351 0.27 -6.70 3.14
C PHE A 351 1.36 -7.52 2.41
N GLY A 352 2.09 -8.37 3.12
CA GLY A 352 3.25 -9.10 2.62
C GLY A 352 2.92 -10.42 1.90
N ALA A 353 3.94 -11.25 1.74
CA ALA A 353 3.85 -12.49 0.94
C ALA A 353 3.19 -13.67 1.66
N GLN A 354 3.04 -13.62 2.99
CA GLN A 354 2.35 -14.62 3.81
C GLN A 354 1.39 -13.91 4.78
N PRO A 355 0.22 -13.46 4.28
CA PRO A 355 -0.71 -12.68 5.08
C PRO A 355 -1.28 -13.49 6.26
N HIS A 356 -1.23 -12.92 7.45
CA HIS A 356 -1.74 -13.49 8.70
C HIS A 356 -2.18 -12.37 9.66
N MET A 357 -2.87 -12.71 10.74
CA MET A 357 -3.18 -11.72 11.78
C MET A 357 -1.94 -11.45 12.64
N PRO A 358 -1.54 -10.18 12.86
CA PRO A 358 -0.39 -9.84 13.72
C PRO A 358 -0.56 -10.33 15.17
N ASP A 359 0.53 -10.74 15.81
CA ASP A 359 0.55 -11.22 17.20
C ASP A 359 1.98 -11.11 17.79
N PRO A 360 2.27 -10.15 18.70
CA PRO A 360 1.38 -9.10 19.21
C PRO A 360 0.96 -8.12 18.11
N ALA A 361 -0.25 -7.57 18.26
CA ALA A 361 -0.85 -6.69 17.28
C ALA A 361 -0.65 -5.21 17.61
N SER A 362 -0.67 -4.35 16.59
CA SER A 362 -0.89 -2.92 16.78
C SER A 362 -2.39 -2.65 16.81
N ILE A 363 -2.88 -2.09 17.91
CA ILE A 363 -4.32 -2.01 18.24
C ILE A 363 -4.74 -0.54 18.34
N TYR A 364 -5.89 -0.21 17.78
CA TYR A 364 -6.61 1.03 18.09
C TYR A 364 -7.79 0.73 19.02
N VAL A 365 -7.99 1.57 20.04
CA VAL A 365 -9.14 1.52 20.94
C VAL A 365 -9.77 2.90 21.01
N CYS A 366 -11.06 2.99 20.71
CA CYS A 366 -11.88 4.17 20.95
C CYS A 366 -12.76 3.93 22.19
N ARG A 367 -12.71 4.83 23.17
CA ARG A 367 -13.58 4.85 24.36
C ARG A 367 -14.45 6.11 24.36
N PRO A 368 -15.50 6.21 23.52
CA PRO A 368 -16.24 7.46 23.40
C PRO A 368 -17.00 7.86 24.68
N SER A 369 -17.30 6.90 25.57
CA SER A 369 -17.77 7.17 26.94
C SER A 369 -16.83 8.05 27.78
N ALA A 370 -15.56 8.22 27.37
CA ALA A 370 -14.63 9.21 27.93
C ALA A 370 -15.11 10.67 27.78
N THR A 371 -15.90 10.95 26.74
CA THR A 371 -16.28 12.30 26.32
C THR A 371 -17.80 12.47 26.19
N ASP A 372 -18.54 11.37 26.10
CA ASP A 372 -19.99 11.37 25.94
C ASP A 372 -20.67 10.33 26.84
N ALA A 373 -21.42 10.81 27.84
CA ALA A 373 -22.14 9.93 28.77
C ALA A 373 -23.40 9.27 28.17
N THR A 374 -23.70 9.49 26.87
CA THR A 374 -24.89 8.91 26.20
C THR A 374 -24.64 7.58 25.49
N VAL A 375 -23.38 7.15 25.34
CA VAL A 375 -23.03 5.95 24.56
C VAL A 375 -22.83 4.68 25.39
N ALA A 376 -22.94 4.78 26.71
CA ALA A 376 -22.85 3.65 27.65
C ALA A 376 -23.77 3.88 28.88
N PRO A 377 -24.20 2.83 29.59
CA PRO A 377 -24.96 2.99 30.83
C PRO A 377 -24.14 3.71 31.92
N SER A 378 -24.81 4.47 32.79
CA SER A 378 -24.15 5.26 33.84
C SER A 378 -23.21 4.42 34.72
N GLY A 379 -21.92 4.78 34.74
CA GLY A 379 -20.87 4.08 35.49
C GLY A 379 -20.18 2.96 34.72
N ASN A 380 -20.56 2.71 33.47
CA ASN A 380 -19.93 1.77 32.54
C ASN A 380 -19.26 2.52 31.38
N GLU A 381 -18.42 1.84 30.63
CA GLU A 381 -17.67 2.36 29.48
C GLU A 381 -17.97 1.51 28.25
N ASN A 382 -17.89 2.10 27.05
CA ASN A 382 -17.93 1.36 25.80
C ASN A 382 -16.56 1.42 25.10
N LEU A 383 -16.12 0.30 24.53
CA LEU A 383 -14.90 0.24 23.72
C LEU A 383 -15.23 -0.23 22.30
N PHE A 384 -14.77 0.52 21.31
CA PHE A 384 -14.57 0.05 19.95
C PHE A 384 -13.08 -0.28 19.80
N VAL A 385 -12.74 -1.54 19.60
CA VAL A 385 -11.36 -2.01 19.35
C VAL A 385 -11.23 -2.34 17.87
N LEU A 386 -10.11 -1.97 17.25
CA LEU A 386 -9.78 -2.27 15.86
C LEU A 386 -8.34 -2.80 15.77
N VAL A 387 -8.19 -3.98 15.18
CA VAL A 387 -6.89 -4.56 14.81
C VAL A 387 -6.81 -4.68 13.29
N PRO A 388 -5.89 -3.96 12.61
CA PRO A 388 -5.69 -4.10 11.17
C PRO A 388 -5.21 -5.52 10.82
N MET A 389 -5.84 -6.13 9.81
CA MET A 389 -5.54 -7.51 9.38
C MET A 389 -5.67 -7.63 7.85
N PRO A 390 -5.26 -8.75 7.23
CA PRO A 390 -5.44 -8.95 5.79
C PRO A 390 -6.92 -8.90 5.38
N ALA A 391 -7.22 -8.31 4.23
CA ALA A 391 -8.55 -8.37 3.63
C ALA A 391 -8.76 -9.75 2.96
N ASP A 392 -9.21 -10.72 3.77
CA ASP A 392 -9.54 -12.08 3.34
C ASP A 392 -10.71 -12.64 4.17
N PRO A 393 -11.88 -12.90 3.55
CA PRO A 393 -13.04 -13.53 4.21
C PRO A 393 -12.76 -14.93 4.79
N ALA A 394 -11.71 -15.62 4.35
CA ALA A 394 -11.35 -16.97 4.82
C ALA A 394 -10.87 -17.03 6.29
N PHE A 395 -10.63 -15.87 6.93
CA PHE A 395 -10.40 -15.81 8.38
C PHE A 395 -11.61 -16.21 9.22
N GLY A 396 -12.81 -16.25 8.63
CA GLY A 396 -14.07 -16.54 9.34
C GLY A 396 -14.85 -15.27 9.67
N ARG A 397 -16.00 -15.44 10.33
CA ARG A 397 -16.90 -14.36 10.77
C ARG A 397 -16.78 -14.10 12.27
N GLY A 398 -17.16 -12.91 12.71
CA GLY A 398 -17.41 -12.61 14.10
C GLY A 398 -18.77 -13.13 14.59
N GLY A 399 -19.13 -12.76 15.80
CA GLY A 399 -20.40 -13.09 16.44
C GLY A 399 -20.63 -12.25 17.70
N GLU A 400 -21.79 -12.42 18.33
CA GLU A 400 -22.07 -11.81 19.65
C GLU A 400 -21.70 -12.78 20.77
N ASP A 401 -21.23 -12.26 21.90
CA ASP A 401 -20.87 -12.99 23.13
C ASP A 401 -19.91 -14.20 22.98
N GLY A 402 -19.22 -14.33 21.85
CA GLY A 402 -18.31 -15.45 21.55
C GLY A 402 -18.85 -16.49 20.55
N ASP A 403 -19.96 -16.21 19.86
CA ASP A 403 -20.58 -17.08 18.83
C ASP A 403 -19.85 -17.08 17.47
N GLY A 404 -18.74 -16.34 17.34
CA GLY A 404 -17.96 -16.22 16.10
C GLY A 404 -17.13 -17.48 15.74
N ASP A 405 -16.37 -17.40 14.64
CA ASP A 405 -15.39 -18.45 14.32
C ASP A 405 -14.41 -18.62 15.50
N PRO A 406 -14.18 -19.84 16.03
CA PRO A 406 -13.32 -20.02 17.20
C PRO A 406 -11.89 -19.47 17.06
N ARG A 407 -11.40 -19.28 15.83
CA ARG A 407 -10.10 -18.65 15.55
C ARG A 407 -10.16 -17.12 15.68
N VAL A 408 -11.30 -16.52 15.33
CA VAL A 408 -11.60 -15.08 15.48
C VAL A 408 -11.78 -14.77 16.96
N GLU A 409 -12.59 -15.54 17.67
CA GLU A 409 -12.84 -15.30 19.10
C GLU A 409 -11.59 -15.50 19.96
N ALA A 410 -10.83 -16.58 19.72
CA ALA A 410 -9.54 -16.78 20.38
C ALA A 410 -8.50 -15.70 20.03
N ALA A 411 -8.66 -14.97 18.92
CA ALA A 411 -7.82 -13.81 18.59
C ALA A 411 -8.30 -12.53 19.28
N ALA A 412 -9.61 -12.30 19.34
CA ALA A 412 -10.20 -11.24 20.14
C ALA A 412 -9.81 -11.36 21.63
N ASP A 413 -9.79 -12.58 22.18
CA ASP A 413 -9.33 -12.85 23.56
C ASP A 413 -7.87 -12.43 23.78
N ARG A 414 -6.97 -12.70 22.82
CA ARG A 414 -5.56 -12.28 22.90
C ARG A 414 -5.41 -10.76 22.78
N VAL A 415 -6.22 -10.11 21.95
CA VAL A 415 -6.27 -8.64 21.84
C VAL A 415 -6.76 -8.00 23.14
N ILE A 416 -7.79 -8.55 23.77
CA ILE A 416 -8.29 -8.11 25.09
C ILE A 416 -7.22 -8.29 26.17
N ALA A 417 -6.53 -9.44 26.19
CA ALA A 417 -5.42 -9.69 27.11
C ALA A 417 -4.23 -8.76 26.86
N GLN A 418 -3.95 -8.39 25.61
CA GLN A 418 -2.89 -7.44 25.25
C GLN A 418 -3.22 -6.01 25.74
N ILE A 419 -4.46 -5.53 25.52
CA ILE A 419 -4.93 -4.24 26.06
C ILE A 419 -4.84 -4.25 27.59
N SER A 420 -5.34 -5.30 28.24
CA SER A 420 -5.28 -5.49 29.70
C SER A 420 -3.85 -5.37 30.22
N ALA A 421 -2.90 -6.09 29.60
CA ALA A 421 -1.50 -6.10 30.02
C ALA A 421 -0.76 -4.77 29.75
N TRP A 422 -1.02 -4.10 28.61
CA TRP A 422 -0.27 -2.91 28.20
C TRP A 422 -0.85 -1.62 28.79
N ALA A 423 -2.15 -1.55 29.07
CA ALA A 423 -2.78 -0.42 29.76
C ALA A 423 -2.78 -0.57 31.29
N GLY A 424 -2.45 -1.76 31.83
CA GLY A 424 -2.43 -2.02 33.27
C GLY A 424 -3.81 -2.27 33.89
N ILE A 425 -4.73 -2.87 33.13
CA ILE A 425 -6.13 -3.11 33.51
C ILE A 425 -6.35 -4.63 33.70
N PRO A 426 -5.89 -5.23 34.82
CA PRO A 426 -5.83 -6.69 34.98
C PRO A 426 -7.22 -7.37 35.04
N ASP A 427 -8.27 -6.62 35.38
CA ASP A 427 -9.65 -7.12 35.52
C ASP A 427 -10.52 -6.87 34.27
N LEU A 428 -9.95 -6.36 33.17
CA LEU A 428 -10.68 -5.95 31.97
C LEU A 428 -11.59 -7.06 31.43
N ALA A 429 -11.10 -8.29 31.35
CA ALA A 429 -11.84 -9.44 30.84
C ALA A 429 -13.05 -9.81 31.73
N GLU A 430 -12.92 -9.69 33.06
CA GLU A 430 -13.98 -9.99 34.04
C GLU A 430 -15.06 -8.88 34.09
N ARG A 431 -14.77 -7.74 33.47
CA ARG A 431 -15.64 -6.56 33.43
C ARG A 431 -16.42 -6.40 32.13
N ILE A 432 -16.11 -7.17 31.09
CA ILE A 432 -16.90 -7.23 29.85
C ILE A 432 -18.29 -7.80 30.19
N VAL A 433 -19.34 -7.09 29.79
CA VAL A 433 -20.75 -7.47 29.96
C VAL A 433 -21.52 -7.55 28.64
N VAL A 434 -20.96 -7.00 27.56
CA VAL A 434 -21.46 -7.10 26.17
C VAL A 434 -20.25 -7.31 25.27
N ARG A 435 -20.29 -8.26 24.35
CA ARG A 435 -19.23 -8.51 23.35
C ARG A 435 -19.83 -8.69 21.96
N ARG A 436 -19.25 -8.06 20.95
CA ARG A 436 -19.44 -8.42 19.54
C ARG A 436 -18.14 -8.29 18.75
N THR A 437 -17.83 -9.28 17.93
CA THR A 437 -16.73 -9.24 16.96
C THR A 437 -17.24 -9.00 15.54
N ILE A 438 -16.42 -8.39 14.69
CA ILE A 438 -16.71 -8.18 13.25
C ILE A 438 -15.40 -8.35 12.47
N THR A 439 -15.43 -9.03 11.32
CA THR A 439 -14.23 -9.40 10.55
C THR A 439 -14.35 -9.09 9.04
N PRO A 440 -13.32 -9.34 8.22
CA PRO A 440 -13.46 -9.33 6.76
C PRO A 440 -14.53 -10.30 6.23
N GLY A 441 -14.79 -11.39 6.94
CA GLY A 441 -15.88 -12.30 6.63
C GLY A 441 -17.24 -11.60 6.67
N ASP A 442 -17.47 -10.74 7.66
CA ASP A 442 -18.72 -10.02 7.86
C ASP A 442 -18.87 -8.85 6.88
N PHE A 443 -17.81 -8.04 6.71
CA PHE A 443 -17.80 -6.92 5.76
C PHE A 443 -18.13 -7.34 4.31
N GLU A 444 -17.78 -8.56 3.88
CA GLU A 444 -18.13 -9.05 2.55
C GLU A 444 -19.63 -9.38 2.38
N ASN A 445 -20.35 -9.79 3.43
CA ASN A 445 -21.80 -10.01 3.33
C ASN A 445 -22.55 -8.70 3.57
N ASP A 446 -22.32 -8.08 4.73
CA ASP A 446 -23.14 -7.00 5.30
C ASP A 446 -23.00 -5.67 4.55
N LEU A 447 -21.90 -5.50 3.80
CA LEU A 447 -21.55 -4.27 3.07
C LEU A 447 -21.10 -4.54 1.63
N HIS A 448 -21.17 -5.80 1.18
CA HIS A 448 -20.62 -6.28 -0.10
C HIS A 448 -19.16 -5.86 -0.36
N ALA A 449 -18.37 -5.67 0.72
CA ALA A 449 -17.01 -5.16 0.62
C ALA A 449 -16.10 -6.15 -0.09
N TRP A 450 -15.43 -5.72 -1.15
CA TRP A 450 -14.51 -6.56 -1.92
C TRP A 450 -13.44 -7.20 -1.02
N ARG A 451 -13.46 -8.53 -0.88
CA ARG A 451 -12.57 -9.30 0.01
C ARG A 451 -12.66 -8.88 1.48
N GLY A 452 -13.79 -8.35 1.94
CA GLY A 452 -13.93 -7.89 3.32
C GLY A 452 -13.05 -6.69 3.68
N ASN A 453 -12.75 -5.81 2.73
CA ASN A 453 -11.95 -4.63 2.99
C ASN A 453 -12.66 -3.66 3.97
N ALA A 454 -11.94 -3.17 4.98
CA ALA A 454 -12.55 -2.30 5.99
C ALA A 454 -12.83 -0.88 5.46
N LEU A 455 -12.02 -0.37 4.51
CA LEU A 455 -12.00 1.05 4.14
C LEU A 455 -12.34 1.31 2.66
N GLY A 456 -11.80 0.53 1.72
CA GLY A 456 -12.05 0.68 0.28
C GLY A 456 -10.88 0.18 -0.59
N LEU A 457 -10.64 0.86 -1.71
CA LEU A 457 -9.44 0.62 -2.54
C LEU A 457 -8.22 1.38 -1.97
N ALA A 458 -7.15 0.67 -1.63
CA ALA A 458 -5.96 1.25 -0.96
C ALA A 458 -5.31 2.40 -1.75
N HIS A 459 -4.75 3.39 -1.06
CA HIS A 459 -4.06 4.55 -1.66
C HIS A 459 -2.61 4.25 -2.08
N THR A 460 -2.41 3.19 -2.89
CA THR A 460 -1.13 2.93 -3.55
C THR A 460 -0.90 3.90 -4.72
N LEU A 461 0.34 4.08 -5.16
CA LEU A 461 0.68 4.95 -6.31
C LEU A 461 -0.09 4.60 -7.59
N THR A 462 -0.43 3.33 -7.80
CA THR A 462 -1.19 2.82 -8.95
C THR A 462 -2.70 2.80 -8.75
N GLN A 463 -3.19 3.34 -7.63
CA GLN A 463 -4.61 3.40 -7.24
C GLN A 463 -5.03 4.79 -6.69
N SER A 464 -4.15 5.79 -6.84
CA SER A 464 -4.37 7.18 -6.42
C SER A 464 -4.47 8.11 -7.64
N ALA A 465 -5.13 9.26 -7.49
CA ALA A 465 -5.31 10.27 -8.54
C ALA A 465 -5.74 9.65 -9.89
N ILE A 466 -5.04 9.98 -11.00
CA ILE A 466 -5.37 9.55 -12.37
C ILE A 466 -5.51 8.03 -12.59
N PHE A 467 -5.02 7.19 -11.67
CA PHE A 467 -5.10 5.73 -11.76
C PHE A 467 -6.26 5.11 -10.96
N ARG A 468 -6.92 5.90 -10.10
CA ARG A 468 -8.08 5.48 -9.31
C ARG A 468 -9.32 5.35 -10.22
N PRO A 469 -10.32 4.51 -9.89
CA PRO A 469 -11.56 4.46 -10.65
C PRO A 469 -12.27 5.81 -10.72
N ARG A 470 -12.75 6.17 -11.92
CA ARG A 470 -13.52 7.41 -12.13
C ARG A 470 -14.97 7.22 -11.68
N ASN A 471 -15.63 8.32 -11.37
CA ASN A 471 -17.02 8.38 -10.89
C ASN A 471 -18.09 8.08 -11.96
N ALA A 472 -17.73 7.49 -13.10
CA ALA A 472 -18.63 7.22 -14.22
C ALA A 472 -18.22 5.93 -14.96
N SER A 473 -19.21 5.16 -15.40
CA SER A 473 -19.01 3.99 -16.26
C SER A 473 -18.45 4.38 -17.63
N LYS A 474 -17.61 3.52 -18.23
CA LYS A 474 -17.10 3.71 -19.60
C LYS A 474 -17.93 2.98 -20.66
N LYS A 475 -19.03 2.33 -20.27
CA LYS A 475 -19.85 1.46 -21.12
C LYS A 475 -21.35 1.63 -20.95
N VAL A 476 -21.78 2.19 -19.81
CA VAL A 476 -23.20 2.42 -19.49
C VAL A 476 -23.41 3.91 -19.26
N ASP A 477 -23.97 4.57 -20.26
CA ASP A 477 -24.36 5.98 -20.17
C ASP A 477 -25.46 6.13 -19.11
N GLY A 478 -25.35 7.13 -18.23
CA GLY A 478 -26.26 7.27 -17.09
C GLY A 478 -25.99 6.30 -15.93
N LEU A 479 -24.80 5.68 -15.85
CA LEU A 479 -24.33 4.98 -14.65
C LEU A 479 -23.09 5.68 -14.05
N MET A 480 -23.25 6.18 -12.83
CA MET A 480 -22.25 6.92 -12.06
C MET A 480 -21.82 6.14 -10.80
N TYR A 481 -20.67 6.50 -10.23
CA TYR A 481 -20.06 5.83 -9.08
C TYR A 481 -19.57 6.86 -8.04
N ALA A 482 -19.88 6.67 -6.76
CA ALA A 482 -19.34 7.50 -5.66
C ALA A 482 -18.98 6.66 -4.43
N GLY A 483 -18.18 7.21 -3.52
CA GLY A 483 -17.71 6.52 -2.32
C GLY A 483 -16.29 5.96 -2.43
N THR A 484 -15.88 5.14 -1.46
CA THR A 484 -14.45 4.87 -1.19
C THR A 484 -13.69 4.12 -2.29
N SER A 485 -14.38 3.37 -3.15
CA SER A 485 -13.76 2.67 -4.30
C SER A 485 -13.62 3.54 -5.56
N ALA A 486 -14.16 4.77 -5.57
CA ALA A 486 -14.02 5.76 -6.64
C ALA A 486 -13.04 6.89 -6.27
N LEU A 487 -12.92 7.91 -7.12
CA LEU A 487 -12.27 9.20 -6.80
C LEU A 487 -13.12 10.00 -5.79
N PRO A 488 -12.50 10.77 -4.86
CA PRO A 488 -11.06 10.85 -4.61
C PRO A 488 -10.52 9.69 -3.76
N GLY A 489 -11.32 9.06 -2.88
CA GLY A 489 -10.98 7.78 -2.26
C GLY A 489 -11.52 7.50 -0.85
N ILE A 490 -10.70 6.82 -0.03
CA ILE A 490 -11.03 6.39 1.34
C ILE A 490 -11.22 7.59 2.29
N GLY A 491 -12.19 7.48 3.20
CA GLY A 491 -12.47 8.45 4.27
C GLY A 491 -13.78 9.20 4.08
N LEU A 492 -14.43 9.63 5.18
CA LEU A 492 -15.72 10.32 5.11
C LEU A 492 -15.65 11.67 4.34
N PRO A 493 -14.64 12.55 4.54
CA PRO A 493 -14.46 13.74 3.69
C PRO A 493 -14.34 13.38 2.20
N MET A 494 -13.62 12.29 1.89
CA MET A 494 -13.44 11.85 0.51
C MET A 494 -14.73 11.31 -0.10
N CYS A 495 -15.59 10.67 0.69
CA CYS A 495 -16.93 10.25 0.25
C CYS A 495 -17.86 11.44 -0.06
N LEU A 496 -17.79 12.53 0.71
CA LEU A 496 -18.56 13.75 0.43
C LEU A 496 -18.12 14.39 -0.90
N ILE A 497 -16.80 14.55 -1.10
CA ILE A 497 -16.25 15.05 -2.37
C ILE A 497 -16.60 14.11 -3.53
N SER A 498 -16.62 12.79 -3.30
CA SER A 498 -16.99 11.79 -4.31
C SER A 498 -18.43 11.96 -4.83
N ALA A 499 -19.36 12.41 -3.97
CA ALA A 499 -20.73 12.75 -4.35
C ALA A 499 -20.84 14.04 -5.19
N GLU A 500 -19.91 14.98 -5.00
CA GLU A 500 -19.85 16.29 -5.67
C GLU A 500 -19.14 16.25 -7.04
N LEU A 501 -18.15 15.36 -7.22
CA LEU A 501 -17.30 15.31 -8.42
C LEU A 501 -18.06 15.04 -9.73
N TRP A 502 -18.96 14.05 -9.74
CA TRP A 502 -19.61 13.63 -10.99
C TRP A 502 -20.77 14.52 -11.44
N PRO A 503 -21.59 15.14 -10.57
CA PRO A 503 -22.60 16.12 -11.00
C PRO A 503 -21.96 17.34 -11.68
N LEU A 504 -20.79 17.79 -11.18
CA LEU A 504 -20.01 18.86 -11.79
C LEU A 504 -19.45 18.47 -13.17
N SER A 505 -18.78 17.31 -13.25
CA SER A 505 -18.22 16.76 -14.50
C SER A 505 -19.26 16.61 -15.61
N THR A 506 -20.47 16.17 -15.25
CA THR A 506 -21.55 15.91 -16.22
C THR A 506 -22.40 17.14 -16.55
N GLY A 507 -22.08 18.32 -15.99
CA GLY A 507 -22.88 19.55 -16.17
C GLY A 507 -24.27 19.48 -15.54
N VAL A 508 -24.49 18.52 -14.65
CA VAL A 508 -25.72 18.29 -13.90
C VAL A 508 -25.87 19.30 -12.76
N PHE A 509 -24.74 19.70 -12.16
CA PHE A 509 -24.68 20.71 -11.11
C PHE A 509 -23.88 21.92 -11.60
N ALA A 510 -24.41 23.12 -11.40
CA ALA A 510 -23.72 24.38 -11.70
C ALA A 510 -23.24 25.01 -10.39
N TRP A 511 -21.96 25.37 -10.32
CA TRP A 511 -21.34 25.78 -9.06
C TRP A 511 -22.09 26.93 -8.33
N PRO A 512 -22.51 26.77 -7.06
CA PRO A 512 -23.28 27.78 -6.34
C PRO A 512 -22.59 29.14 -6.29
N ARG A 513 -23.28 30.20 -6.74
CA ARG A 513 -22.74 31.57 -6.88
C ARG A 513 -22.38 32.20 -5.53
N GLY A 514 -21.20 31.88 -5.01
CA GLY A 514 -20.64 32.46 -3.78
C GLY A 514 -19.73 31.53 -2.98
N HIS A 515 -19.80 30.21 -3.20
CA HIS A 515 -19.17 29.19 -2.35
C HIS A 515 -18.14 28.33 -3.10
N PRO A 516 -17.06 28.88 -3.69
CA PRO A 516 -16.10 28.13 -4.52
C PRO A 516 -15.46 26.94 -3.75
N PRO A 517 -14.89 25.93 -4.46
CA PRO A 517 -14.30 24.74 -3.82
C PRO A 517 -13.30 25.12 -2.74
N VAL A 518 -13.13 24.24 -1.74
CA VAL A 518 -12.21 24.46 -0.61
C VAL A 518 -10.83 24.91 -1.13
N GLY A 519 -10.35 26.05 -0.62
CA GLY A 519 -9.07 26.66 -1.02
C GLY A 519 -9.09 27.54 -2.29
N ARG A 520 -10.19 27.59 -3.06
CA ARG A 520 -10.34 28.59 -4.17
C ARG A 520 -10.85 29.96 -3.69
N SER A 521 -11.41 30.06 -2.49
CA SER A 521 -11.67 31.33 -1.81
C SER A 521 -10.37 31.93 -1.27
N ARG A 522 -10.06 33.21 -1.56
CA ARG A 522 -8.98 33.93 -0.87
C ARG A 522 -9.25 33.93 0.65
N PRO A 523 -8.28 33.55 1.50
CA PRO A 523 -8.48 33.53 2.95
C PRO A 523 -8.73 34.96 3.47
N ARG A 524 -9.95 35.22 3.92
CA ARG A 524 -10.19 36.28 4.91
C ARG A 524 -9.52 35.82 6.19
N ARG A 525 -8.47 36.52 6.63
CA ARG A 525 -7.91 36.33 7.97
C ARG A 525 -9.02 36.59 9.01
N SER A 526 -9.53 35.53 9.62
CA SER A 526 -10.29 35.62 10.86
C SER A 526 -9.39 36.22 11.94
N ALA A 527 -9.85 37.29 12.59
CA ALA A 527 -9.22 37.74 13.81
C ALA A 527 -9.56 36.74 14.93
N PRO A 528 -8.64 36.43 15.85
CA PRO A 528 -8.95 35.61 17.02
C PRO A 528 -9.99 36.31 17.90
N PRO A 529 -10.85 35.56 18.63
CA PRO A 529 -11.85 36.15 19.52
C PRO A 529 -11.18 36.95 20.64
N SER A 530 -11.38 38.27 20.64
CA SER A 530 -10.69 39.20 21.53
C SER A 530 -11.34 39.26 22.91
N SER A 531 -10.93 38.40 23.85
CA SER A 531 -11.49 38.36 25.21
C SER A 531 -10.51 37.96 26.33
N TRP A 532 -9.25 38.41 26.27
CA TRP A 532 -8.35 38.42 27.43
C TRP A 532 -7.80 39.83 27.69
N CYS A 533 -7.76 40.22 28.95
CA CYS A 533 -7.44 41.58 29.40
C CYS A 533 -6.41 41.55 30.55
N GLY A 534 -5.47 42.48 30.53
CA GLY A 534 -4.28 42.45 31.39
C GLY A 534 -3.11 41.68 30.74
N THR A 535 -1.85 42.09 30.87
CA THR A 535 -1.31 43.27 31.57
C THR A 535 -0.13 43.82 30.77
N ARG A 536 0.00 45.15 30.68
CA ARG A 536 1.12 45.80 29.96
C ARG A 536 2.40 45.74 30.78
N TRP A 537 3.49 45.32 30.15
CA TRP A 537 4.82 45.87 30.40
C TRP A 537 5.33 46.50 29.10
N ALA A 538 6.17 47.53 29.21
CA ALA A 538 6.55 48.38 28.08
C ALA A 538 8.01 48.80 28.14
N SER A 539 8.68 48.81 26.99
CA SER A 539 9.78 49.74 26.67
C SER A 539 10.13 49.66 25.17
N PRO A 540 10.72 50.71 24.56
CA PRO A 540 10.42 51.02 23.15
C PRO A 540 11.65 51.33 22.27
N ARG A 541 11.38 51.97 21.12
CA ARG A 541 12.27 52.62 20.12
C ARG A 541 12.50 51.74 18.86
N GLY A 542 12.33 52.27 17.65
CA GLY A 542 11.80 53.61 17.32
C GLY A 542 11.68 53.91 15.83
N SER A 543 11.06 55.06 15.53
CA SER A 543 11.34 56.02 14.43
C SER A 543 11.66 55.48 13.01
N SER A 544 11.04 55.97 11.92
CA SER A 544 10.59 57.36 11.71
C SER A 544 9.57 57.55 10.56
N SER A 545 8.67 58.54 10.74
CA SER A 545 8.24 59.62 9.78
C SER A 545 7.85 59.29 8.32
N ARG A 546 6.86 59.92 7.64
CA ARG A 546 6.02 61.15 7.82
C ARG A 546 4.59 60.84 7.29
N ALA A 547 3.47 61.28 7.90
CA ALA A 547 2.78 62.58 7.75
C ALA A 547 2.61 63.07 6.28
N ARG A 548 1.45 63.51 5.75
CA ARG A 548 0.19 64.12 6.30
C ARG A 548 -1.07 63.51 5.61
N ALA A 549 -2.27 63.39 6.22
CA ALA A 549 -3.34 64.37 6.55
C ALA A 549 -4.05 65.00 5.31
N LEU A 550 -5.37 65.27 5.23
CA LEU A 550 -6.32 65.86 6.21
C LEU A 550 -7.83 65.61 5.87
N CYS A 551 -8.74 65.62 6.88
CA CYS A 551 -10.19 66.03 6.92
C CYS A 551 -11.21 65.59 5.81
N CYS A 552 -12.54 65.43 5.99
CA CYS A 552 -13.55 65.94 6.94
C CYS A 552 -14.95 65.30 6.67
N SER A 553 -15.92 65.42 7.60
CA SER A 553 -17.41 65.38 7.42
C SER A 553 -18.10 64.12 6.81
N ALA A 554 -19.40 63.84 7.01
CA ALA A 554 -20.38 64.17 8.06
C ALA A 554 -21.61 63.22 7.98
N SER A 555 -22.53 63.28 8.94
CA SER A 555 -23.72 62.41 9.08
C SER A 555 -24.98 62.92 8.35
N THR A 556 -25.86 62.01 7.90
CA THR A 556 -27.34 62.17 8.00
C THR A 556 -28.09 60.83 7.81
N SER A 557 -29.41 60.78 8.08
CA SER A 557 -30.23 59.55 8.04
C SER A 557 -31.64 59.79 7.37
N PRO A 558 -32.78 59.10 7.64
CA PRO A 558 -33.61 58.56 6.54
C PRO A 558 -35.13 58.91 6.54
N PRO A 559 -35.92 58.38 5.58
CA PRO A 559 -37.37 58.10 5.72
C PRO A 559 -37.69 56.58 5.55
N THR A 560 -38.53 55.86 6.32
CA THR A 560 -40.02 55.87 6.48
C THR A 560 -40.83 55.60 5.19
N SER A 561 -41.95 54.87 5.10
CA SER A 561 -42.72 53.90 5.95
C SER A 561 -43.87 53.26 5.07
N ARG A 562 -44.99 52.59 5.44
CA ARG A 562 -45.73 52.32 6.71
C ARG A 562 -46.81 51.19 6.56
N TRP A 563 -46.78 50.16 7.42
CA TRP A 563 -47.88 49.43 8.11
C TRP A 563 -49.35 49.35 7.60
N ARG A 564 -49.97 48.14 7.70
CA ARG A 564 -51.10 47.81 8.63
C ARG A 564 -51.50 46.31 8.70
N ASN A 565 -52.09 45.88 9.82
CA ASN A 565 -52.64 44.54 10.11
C ASN A 565 -54.12 44.39 9.64
N PRO A 566 -54.69 43.16 9.72
CA PRO A 566 -55.66 42.91 10.81
C PRO A 566 -55.56 41.54 11.53
N SER A 567 -56.22 41.47 12.72
CA SER A 567 -56.81 40.34 13.48
C SER A 567 -56.64 38.87 13.02
N SER A 568 -56.61 37.84 13.90
CA SER A 568 -57.41 37.65 15.13
C SER A 568 -56.83 36.59 16.12
N SER A 569 -57.45 36.50 17.31
CA SER A 569 -57.23 35.49 18.39
C SER A 569 -58.58 34.76 18.66
N PRO A 570 -58.83 33.94 19.73
CA PRO A 570 -57.97 33.40 20.80
C PRO A 570 -58.27 31.91 21.23
N SER A 571 -57.69 31.49 22.38
CA SER A 571 -58.28 30.58 23.41
C SER A 571 -58.38 29.05 23.22
N SER A 572 -58.46 28.21 24.29
CA SER A 572 -57.98 28.30 25.70
C SER A 572 -58.32 27.04 26.55
N ALA A 573 -57.42 26.60 27.45
CA ALA A 573 -57.72 25.94 28.75
C ALA A 573 -56.39 25.81 29.57
N ILE A 574 -56.18 26.37 30.78
CA ILE A 574 -56.81 26.21 32.13
C ILE A 574 -56.18 25.03 32.92
N SER A 575 -55.63 25.16 34.14
CA SER A 575 -55.34 26.35 35.00
C SER A 575 -54.33 26.03 36.15
N PRO A 576 -53.79 27.04 36.91
CA PRO A 576 -52.69 26.88 37.89
C PRO A 576 -53.13 27.08 39.37
N TRP A 577 -52.20 27.45 40.28
CA TRP A 577 -52.27 28.38 41.46
C TRP A 577 -51.20 27.98 42.52
N SER A 578 -50.53 28.83 43.34
CA SER A 578 -50.27 30.29 43.29
C SER A 578 -49.22 30.78 44.34
N ARG A 579 -48.62 31.97 44.12
CA ARG A 579 -48.12 33.00 45.10
C ARG A 579 -47.15 32.60 46.26
N GLY A 580 -45.91 33.13 46.24
CA GLY A 580 -44.92 33.04 47.35
C GLY A 580 -44.61 34.38 48.08
N ARG A 581 -43.44 34.51 48.75
CA ARG A 581 -42.92 35.78 49.32
C ARG A 581 -41.40 35.79 49.70
N ARG A 582 -40.81 37.01 49.64
CA ARG A 582 -39.48 37.58 50.00
C ARG A 582 -38.57 36.93 51.09
N ALA A 583 -37.24 36.97 50.87
CA ALA A 583 -36.13 37.54 51.73
C ALA A 583 -34.73 37.07 51.19
N VAL A 584 -33.74 37.89 50.79
CA VAL A 584 -32.82 38.86 51.48
C VAL A 584 -31.47 38.24 51.97
N ALA A 585 -30.35 38.69 51.37
CA ALA A 585 -28.94 38.66 51.85
C ALA A 585 -28.22 37.30 52.11
N SER A 586 -26.88 37.18 52.17
CA SER A 586 -25.72 37.86 51.52
C SER A 586 -24.40 37.11 51.84
N SER A 587 -23.29 37.39 51.10
CA SER A 587 -21.86 37.07 51.43
C SER A 587 -21.45 35.59 51.65
N ARG A 588 -20.44 35.00 50.98
CA ARG A 588 -18.96 35.26 50.96
C ARG A 588 -18.27 35.20 52.32
N VAL A 589 -17.25 34.33 52.46
CA VAL A 589 -15.80 34.66 52.63
C VAL A 589 -14.94 33.37 52.72
N GLU A 590 -13.64 33.53 52.49
CA GLU A 590 -12.52 32.59 52.29
C GLU A 590 -12.05 31.73 53.50
N PRO A 591 -11.07 30.80 53.32
CA PRO A 591 -10.72 29.77 54.31
C PRO A 591 -9.58 30.13 55.29
N GLY A 592 -9.26 29.20 56.21
CA GLY A 592 -8.08 29.26 57.09
C GLY A 592 -7.56 27.87 57.49
N GLU A 593 -6.29 27.80 57.93
CA GLU A 593 -5.60 26.59 58.41
C GLU A 593 -6.11 26.12 59.79
N PRO A 594 -5.66 24.95 60.29
CA PRO A 594 -4.60 25.05 61.31
C PRO A 594 -3.56 23.90 61.36
N SER A 595 -2.43 24.19 62.01
CA SER A 595 -1.48 23.24 62.59
C SER A 595 -1.01 23.80 63.94
N PRO A 596 -0.70 22.98 64.98
CA PRO A 596 0.72 22.82 65.36
C PRO A 596 1.12 21.55 66.18
N ARG A 597 2.45 21.40 66.40
CA ARG A 597 3.19 20.62 67.45
C ARG A 597 3.48 19.12 67.21
N GLN A 598 4.60 18.54 67.67
CA GLN A 598 6.00 19.04 67.88
C GLN A 598 6.99 17.87 68.24
N SER A 599 8.29 18.18 68.32
CA SER A 599 9.45 17.35 68.78
C SER A 599 9.95 16.25 67.81
N GLY A 600 11.25 15.97 67.67
CA GLY A 600 12.46 16.59 68.25
C GLY A 600 13.76 16.22 67.48
N GLY A 601 14.88 16.92 67.73
CA GLY A 601 16.20 16.70 67.07
C GLY A 601 17.19 15.83 67.90
N PRO A 602 18.54 15.93 67.74
CA PRO A 602 19.30 16.95 66.99
C PRO A 602 20.60 16.53 66.21
N VAL A 603 20.96 17.35 65.20
CA VAL A 603 22.31 17.89 64.85
C VAL A 603 23.56 16.98 64.69
N ARG A 604 24.22 17.07 63.51
CA ARG A 604 25.64 17.51 63.39
C ARG A 604 26.06 17.96 61.97
N ASP A 605 26.96 18.96 61.92
CA ASP A 605 27.53 19.59 60.72
C ASP A 605 28.72 18.85 60.08
N VAL A 606 29.13 19.21 58.85
CA VAL A 606 30.38 19.98 58.59
C VAL A 606 30.60 20.35 57.09
N ARG A 607 31.04 21.61 56.92
CA ARG A 607 31.71 22.34 55.79
C ARG A 607 32.69 21.51 54.93
N ALA A 608 33.14 21.86 53.70
CA ALA A 608 32.80 22.86 52.65
C ALA A 608 33.57 22.42 51.33
N ASP A 609 34.04 23.18 50.32
CA ASP A 609 34.16 24.64 50.04
C ASP A 609 34.38 24.93 48.52
N ARG A 610 34.93 26.09 48.15
CA ARG A 610 35.23 26.65 46.80
C ARG A 610 36.59 27.42 46.83
N PRO A 611 37.10 28.14 45.78
CA PRO A 611 36.86 28.13 44.32
C PRO A 611 38.18 27.99 43.44
N PRO A 612 38.65 28.91 42.55
CA PRO A 612 38.38 28.93 41.09
C PRO A 612 39.59 29.01 40.09
N LEU A 613 39.23 29.10 38.79
CA LEU A 613 39.89 29.86 37.69
C LEU A 613 41.20 29.36 37.02
N ARG A 614 41.13 29.15 35.68
CA ARG A 614 41.83 29.97 34.65
C ARG A 614 41.40 29.63 33.21
N ARG A 615 41.67 30.54 32.26
CA ARG A 615 41.59 30.35 30.79
C ARG A 615 43.01 30.17 30.22
N HIS A 616 43.17 29.55 29.04
CA HIS A 616 44.04 30.06 27.96
C HIS A 616 43.83 29.33 26.61
N HIS A 617 44.26 29.96 25.51
CA HIS A 617 44.52 29.36 24.17
C HIS A 617 45.73 28.39 24.24
N ASP A 618 46.04 27.50 23.28
CA ASP A 618 46.36 27.81 21.86
C ASP A 618 46.38 26.57 20.92
N ARG A 619 46.86 26.78 19.68
CA ARG A 619 46.92 25.88 18.51
C ARG A 619 47.97 24.76 18.61
N GLY A 620 47.82 23.71 17.81
CA GLY A 620 48.89 22.74 17.51
C GLY A 620 48.53 21.73 16.41
N ARG A 621 49.51 21.28 15.60
CA ARG A 621 49.32 20.29 14.51
C ARG A 621 50.24 19.07 14.64
N ALA A 622 49.61 17.88 14.61
CA ALA A 622 50.02 16.67 13.88
C ALA A 622 51.29 15.87 14.24
N LEU A 623 51.30 14.63 13.70
CA LEU A 623 52.41 13.71 13.36
C LEU A 623 52.65 12.44 14.22
N HIS A 624 52.67 11.32 13.46
CA HIS A 624 53.32 10.00 13.62
C HIS A 624 53.06 9.01 14.80
N ARG A 625 52.81 7.76 14.36
CA ARG A 625 53.01 6.44 15.02
C ARG A 625 54.52 6.08 15.14
N PRO A 626 54.93 4.94 15.76
CA PRO A 626 54.32 4.09 16.79
C PRO A 626 55.25 3.95 18.03
N PRO A 627 55.10 2.93 18.90
CA PRO A 627 56.08 1.82 18.83
C PRO A 627 55.48 0.40 19.05
N THR A 628 56.35 -0.61 19.13
CA THR A 628 56.04 -2.05 19.14
C THR A 628 56.51 -2.77 20.43
N GLY A 629 55.83 -3.87 20.81
CA GLY A 629 56.54 -5.12 21.15
C GLY A 629 56.41 -5.76 22.55
N LEU A 630 55.95 -7.03 22.53
CA LEU A 630 56.55 -8.24 23.17
C LEU A 630 56.21 -8.70 24.62
N ARG A 631 55.98 -10.03 24.70
CA ARG A 631 55.92 -10.98 25.86
C ARG A 631 54.69 -10.82 26.79
N ALA A 632 53.80 -11.82 27.01
CA ALA A 632 53.91 -13.24 27.40
C ALA A 632 54.20 -13.44 28.91
N THR A 633 53.57 -14.36 29.68
CA THR A 633 53.28 -15.79 29.39
C THR A 633 52.22 -16.44 30.33
N HIS A 634 51.70 -17.61 29.91
CA HIS A 634 51.19 -18.77 30.70
C HIS A 634 49.89 -18.71 31.54
N GLY A 635 49.14 -19.84 31.50
CA GLY A 635 47.99 -20.17 32.36
C GLY A 635 47.10 -21.28 31.77
N VAL A 636 47.24 -22.54 32.20
CA VAL A 636 46.55 -23.72 31.61
C VAL A 636 45.85 -24.56 32.68
N ILE A 637 44.56 -24.89 32.48
CA ILE A 637 43.87 -26.03 33.10
C ILE A 637 43.08 -26.80 32.00
N ARG A 638 42.89 -28.11 32.19
CA ARG A 638 42.37 -29.06 31.20
C ARG A 638 41.04 -29.73 31.61
N SER A 639 40.38 -30.30 30.59
CA SER A 639 39.53 -31.51 30.65
C SER A 639 38.05 -31.34 31.07
N ARG A 640 37.12 -32.26 30.76
CA ARG A 640 37.25 -33.60 30.14
C ARG A 640 35.96 -34.02 29.39
N ARG A 641 36.08 -34.91 28.40
CA ARG A 641 34.92 -35.59 27.74
C ARG A 641 34.31 -36.66 28.66
N ARG A 642 32.98 -36.88 28.57
CA ARG A 642 32.33 -38.21 28.65
C ARG A 642 31.16 -38.31 27.66
N GLY A 643 30.81 -39.54 27.28
CA GLY A 643 29.69 -39.86 26.37
C GLY A 643 28.48 -40.47 27.10
N PRO A 644 27.43 -40.86 26.38
CA PRO A 644 26.13 -41.25 26.94
C PRO A 644 26.07 -42.71 27.41
N VAL A 645 25.10 -43.01 28.28
CA VAL A 645 24.71 -44.36 28.71
C VAL A 645 23.19 -44.53 28.55
N ARG A 646 22.75 -45.72 28.16
CA ARG A 646 21.34 -46.17 28.14
C ARG A 646 21.21 -47.43 29.00
N ALA A 647 20.28 -47.44 29.94
CA ALA A 647 19.63 -48.60 30.57
C ALA A 647 18.70 -48.08 31.68
N ASP A 648 17.66 -48.78 32.14
CA ASP A 648 16.65 -49.61 31.46
C ASP A 648 15.43 -49.64 32.41
N GLY A 649 14.21 -49.85 31.92
CA GLY A 649 13.01 -49.71 32.76
C GLY A 649 11.72 -50.14 32.07
N ARG A 650 11.10 -51.22 32.58
CA ARG A 650 9.95 -51.88 31.95
C ARG A 650 8.65 -51.77 32.75
N LEU A 651 7.54 -51.72 32.00
CA LEU A 651 6.22 -52.31 32.29
C LEU A 651 5.50 -51.94 33.60
N ARG A 652 4.31 -51.34 33.45
CA ARG A 652 3.03 -52.03 33.75
C ARG A 652 1.81 -51.30 33.16
N GLN A 653 0.96 -52.05 32.46
CA GLN A 653 -0.50 -51.84 32.39
C GLN A 653 -1.13 -52.53 33.62
N PRO A 654 -2.31 -52.09 34.09
CA PRO A 654 -3.61 -52.58 33.57
C PRO A 654 -4.69 -51.47 33.58
N ASP A 655 -5.98 -51.65 33.27
CA ASP A 655 -6.74 -52.78 32.69
C ASP A 655 -7.92 -52.24 31.85
N ASP A 656 -8.62 -53.13 31.14
CA ASP A 656 -9.85 -52.86 30.39
C ASP A 656 -11.09 -52.79 31.34
N ARG A 657 -11.98 -51.80 31.17
CA ARG A 657 -13.36 -51.86 31.71
C ARG A 657 -14.40 -51.25 30.78
N ARG A 658 -15.52 -51.99 30.64
CA ARG A 658 -16.63 -51.74 29.71
C ARG A 658 -17.54 -50.61 30.17
N GLY A 659 -18.15 -49.89 29.23
CA GLY A 659 -19.14 -48.83 29.49
C GLY A 659 -20.05 -48.54 28.30
N THR A 660 -20.92 -49.49 27.93
CA THR A 660 -21.94 -49.30 26.88
C THR A 660 -23.21 -48.66 27.43
N VAL A 661 -23.64 -47.52 26.87
CA VAL A 661 -25.01 -46.98 27.01
C VAL A 661 -25.50 -46.50 25.64
N HIS A 662 -26.81 -46.60 25.40
CA HIS A 662 -27.46 -46.32 24.11
C HIS A 662 -27.72 -44.84 23.84
N LEU A 663 -27.85 -44.50 22.56
CA LEU A 663 -28.76 -43.45 22.08
C LEU A 663 -29.82 -44.08 21.15
N PRO A 664 -31.10 -43.64 21.21
CA PRO A 664 -32.19 -44.24 20.44
C PRO A 664 -32.28 -43.68 19.01
N ALA A 665 -32.93 -44.45 18.12
CA ALA A 665 -33.28 -44.02 16.77
C ALA A 665 -34.79 -43.74 16.66
N ALA A 666 -35.17 -42.76 15.84
CA ALA A 666 -36.55 -42.56 15.40
C ALA A 666 -36.58 -42.03 13.96
N ALA A 667 -37.40 -42.65 13.10
CA ALA A 667 -37.64 -42.22 11.73
C ALA A 667 -39.00 -42.71 11.23
N PRO A 668 -39.71 -41.89 10.44
CA PRO A 668 -40.56 -42.36 9.33
C PRO A 668 -39.90 -42.01 7.97
N GLN A 669 -39.95 -42.79 6.88
CA GLN A 669 -41.13 -43.29 6.14
C GLN A 669 -42.04 -42.13 5.67
N ARG A 670 -42.37 -41.91 4.38
CA ARG A 670 -42.29 -42.65 3.10
C ARG A 670 -41.99 -41.63 1.96
N THR A 671 -41.89 -41.94 0.66
CA THR A 671 -42.36 -43.10 -0.14
C THR A 671 -41.34 -43.44 -1.26
N ALA A 672 -41.77 -44.01 -2.39
CA ALA A 672 -40.96 -44.34 -3.56
C ALA A 672 -41.72 -44.03 -4.86
N HIS A 673 -41.00 -43.90 -5.98
CA HIS A 673 -41.54 -44.23 -7.30
C HIS A 673 -40.44 -44.84 -8.19
N ARG A 674 -40.83 -45.81 -9.04
CA ARG A 674 -39.98 -46.49 -10.03
C ARG A 674 -40.40 -46.09 -11.45
N ALA A 675 -39.45 -46.11 -12.38
CA ALA A 675 -39.47 -46.87 -13.66
C ALA A 675 -38.74 -46.14 -14.80
N GLY A 676 -38.01 -46.88 -15.65
CA GLY A 676 -37.27 -46.38 -16.80
C GLY A 676 -36.02 -47.24 -17.07
N THR A 677 -36.02 -48.02 -18.16
CA THR A 677 -35.06 -49.13 -18.41
C THR A 677 -34.14 -48.90 -19.65
N PRO A 678 -33.08 -49.71 -19.88
CA PRO A 678 -31.85 -49.23 -20.53
C PRO A 678 -31.33 -50.02 -21.76
N GLY A 679 -30.14 -49.64 -22.25
CA GLY A 679 -29.13 -50.44 -23.00
C GLY A 679 -27.74 -49.83 -22.73
N GLY A 680 -26.57 -50.47 -22.84
CA GLY A 680 -26.09 -51.64 -23.59
C GLY A 680 -24.98 -51.18 -24.57
N LEU A 681 -23.80 -51.81 -24.79
CA LEU A 681 -23.24 -53.13 -24.45
C LEU A 681 -21.67 -53.08 -24.55
N LEU A 682 -20.91 -53.79 -23.68
CA LEU A 682 -19.68 -54.64 -23.89
C LEU A 682 -18.45 -54.14 -24.76
N VAL A 683 -17.22 -54.72 -24.83
CA VAL A 683 -16.57 -55.95 -24.28
C VAL A 683 -14.99 -55.92 -24.24
N SER A 684 -14.36 -56.66 -23.29
CA SER A 684 -12.94 -57.18 -23.27
C SER A 684 -11.73 -56.19 -23.22
N GLY A 685 -10.47 -56.52 -22.80
CA GLY A 685 -9.78 -57.75 -22.31
C GLY A 685 -8.21 -57.59 -22.37
N VAL A 686 -7.25 -58.53 -22.16
CA VAL A 686 -7.15 -59.93 -21.64
C VAL A 686 -5.67 -60.33 -21.20
N ARG A 687 -5.35 -60.56 -19.89
CA ARG A 687 -4.22 -61.42 -19.34
C ARG A 687 -2.72 -61.04 -19.65
N ARG A 688 -1.59 -61.63 -19.14
CA ARG A 688 -1.15 -62.48 -17.95
C ARG A 688 0.41 -62.36 -17.75
N VAL A 689 1.02 -63.01 -16.72
CA VAL A 689 2.48 -62.90 -16.32
C VAL A 689 3.08 -64.22 -15.76
N PRO A 690 4.30 -64.69 -16.16
CA PRO A 690 5.26 -65.28 -15.18
C PRO A 690 6.82 -65.34 -15.51
N ARG A 691 7.67 -64.99 -14.50
CA ARG A 691 8.94 -65.64 -14.01
C ARG A 691 10.18 -66.02 -14.90
N ALA A 692 11.40 -65.84 -14.32
CA ALA A 692 12.72 -66.41 -14.75
C ALA A 692 13.71 -66.58 -13.54
N ARG A 693 14.95 -67.14 -13.72
CA ARG A 693 15.96 -67.37 -12.64
C ARG A 693 17.43 -67.68 -13.09
N GLY A 694 18.45 -67.27 -12.29
CA GLY A 694 19.93 -67.57 -12.37
C GLY A 694 20.74 -66.40 -11.75
N ARG A 695 21.84 -66.49 -10.95
CA ARG A 695 23.10 -67.28 -10.89
C ARG A 695 24.09 -66.96 -12.03
N HIS A 696 25.39 -66.71 -11.84
CA HIS A 696 26.33 -66.67 -10.68
C HIS A 696 27.45 -65.59 -10.94
N ALA A 697 28.04 -64.89 -9.95
CA ALA A 697 29.24 -65.15 -9.09
C ALA A 697 30.58 -65.37 -9.84
N PRO A 698 31.76 -64.80 -9.42
CA PRO A 698 32.10 -64.06 -8.18
C PRO A 698 32.16 -62.51 -8.41
N ALA A 699 33.02 -61.58 -7.92
CA ALA A 699 34.26 -61.57 -7.11
C ALA A 699 34.50 -60.25 -6.29
N GLU A 700 35.71 -59.67 -6.30
CA GLU A 700 36.31 -58.73 -5.30
C GLU A 700 37.17 -57.59 -5.93
N PRO A 701 37.70 -56.59 -5.17
CA PRO A 701 37.20 -55.94 -3.94
C PRO A 701 37.31 -54.38 -3.93
N SER A 702 36.58 -53.69 -3.03
CA SER A 702 37.11 -52.57 -2.21
C SER A 702 36.08 -51.92 -1.26
N CYS A 703 36.63 -51.36 -0.17
CA CYS A 703 36.07 -50.55 0.92
C CYS A 703 34.59 -50.09 0.89
N ARG A 704 33.85 -50.49 1.95
CA ARG A 704 32.60 -49.83 2.39
C ARG A 704 32.86 -48.85 3.52
N TRP A 705 32.15 -47.72 3.54
CA TRP A 705 31.63 -47.09 4.75
C TRP A 705 30.17 -46.71 4.53
N ALA A 706 29.31 -46.89 5.52
CA ALA A 706 27.86 -46.70 5.38
C ALA A 706 27.18 -46.26 6.69
N PRO A 707 26.36 -45.19 6.68
CA PRO A 707 25.49 -44.85 7.80
C PRO A 707 24.06 -45.39 7.62
N ARG A 708 23.70 -46.27 8.57
CA ARG A 708 22.37 -46.59 9.14
C ARG A 708 21.11 -46.02 8.46
N ARG A 709 20.14 -46.91 8.21
CA ARG A 709 18.74 -46.58 7.87
C ARG A 709 18.00 -45.92 9.06
N HIS A 710 17.05 -45.04 8.75
CA HIS A 710 15.91 -44.65 9.61
C HIS A 710 14.63 -44.66 8.76
N GLY A 711 13.47 -44.70 9.43
CA GLY A 711 12.12 -44.39 8.92
C GLY A 711 11.74 -44.85 7.50
N ARG A 712 10.79 -45.78 7.39
CA ARG A 712 9.85 -45.71 6.26
C ARG A 712 8.98 -44.48 6.48
N LEU A 713 9.00 -43.55 5.52
CA LEU A 713 7.82 -42.74 5.20
C LEU A 713 7.18 -43.32 3.94
N ASP A 714 5.89 -43.08 3.79
CA ASP A 714 5.07 -43.81 2.83
C ASP A 714 5.30 -43.42 1.36
N VAL A 715 4.66 -44.23 0.51
CA VAL A 715 4.74 -44.19 -0.96
C VAL A 715 4.61 -42.76 -1.49
N MET A 716 5.72 -42.20 -1.97
CA MET A 716 5.66 -41.05 -2.88
C MET A 716 4.93 -41.49 -4.16
N SER A 717 3.65 -41.14 -4.25
CA SER A 717 2.87 -41.23 -5.47
C SER A 717 3.63 -40.57 -6.62
N THR A 718 3.74 -41.25 -7.76
CA THR A 718 4.42 -40.70 -8.94
C THR A 718 3.75 -39.37 -9.31
N PRO A 719 4.45 -38.22 -9.22
CA PRO A 719 3.80 -36.93 -9.42
C PRO A 719 3.28 -36.83 -10.86
N PRO A 720 2.07 -36.27 -11.07
CA PRO A 720 1.33 -36.41 -12.32
C PRO A 720 2.09 -35.90 -13.54
N ALA A 721 1.78 -36.47 -14.71
CA ALA A 721 2.35 -36.05 -15.98
C ALA A 721 2.01 -34.57 -16.25
N LEU A 722 3.02 -33.80 -16.64
CA LEU A 722 2.87 -32.38 -16.94
C LEU A 722 2.02 -32.20 -18.20
N GLY A 723 0.79 -31.69 -18.05
CA GLY A 723 -0.10 -31.39 -19.16
C GLY A 723 0.50 -30.34 -20.11
N ILE A 724 0.17 -30.44 -21.40
CA ILE A 724 0.78 -29.62 -22.48
C ILE A 724 0.72 -28.11 -22.17
N GLY A 725 -0.40 -27.61 -21.64
CA GLY A 725 -0.55 -26.21 -21.24
C GLY A 725 0.36 -25.77 -20.08
N ALA A 726 0.67 -26.67 -19.14
CA ALA A 726 1.61 -26.38 -18.05
C ALA A 726 3.05 -26.30 -18.59
N VAL A 727 3.44 -27.24 -19.46
CA VAL A 727 4.73 -27.23 -20.16
C VAL A 727 4.89 -25.96 -20.99
N ALA A 728 3.88 -25.58 -21.79
CA ALA A 728 3.90 -24.37 -22.59
C ALA A 728 4.04 -23.09 -21.73
N ARG A 729 3.30 -23.00 -20.62
CA ARG A 729 3.41 -21.90 -19.64
C ARG A 729 4.82 -21.84 -19.02
N GLN A 730 5.40 -22.98 -18.69
CA GLN A 730 6.74 -23.06 -18.09
C GLN A 730 7.84 -22.67 -19.09
N LEU A 731 7.77 -23.11 -20.35
CA LEU A 731 8.69 -22.68 -21.41
C LEU A 731 8.57 -21.18 -21.71
N PHE A 732 7.34 -20.65 -21.75
CA PHE A 732 7.09 -19.21 -21.91
C PHE A 732 7.75 -18.40 -20.77
N VAL A 733 7.56 -18.81 -19.52
CA VAL A 733 8.20 -18.15 -18.36
C VAL A 733 9.72 -18.30 -18.38
N ALA A 734 10.26 -19.48 -18.72
CA ALA A 734 11.70 -19.72 -18.82
C ALA A 734 12.38 -18.87 -19.91
N SER A 735 11.66 -18.50 -20.98
CA SER A 735 12.15 -17.55 -21.99
C SER A 735 12.20 -16.09 -21.51
N ARG A 736 11.75 -15.79 -20.28
CA ARG A 736 11.77 -14.47 -19.61
C ARG A 736 11.19 -13.33 -20.48
N PRO A 737 9.85 -13.25 -20.66
CA PRO A 737 9.20 -12.31 -21.59
C PRO A 737 9.52 -10.82 -21.38
N VAL A 738 9.84 -10.41 -20.15
CA VAL A 738 10.27 -9.04 -19.83
C VAL A 738 11.62 -8.69 -20.48
N SER A 739 12.48 -9.68 -20.72
CA SER A 739 13.79 -9.50 -21.37
C SER A 739 13.72 -9.52 -22.89
N TRP A 740 12.64 -10.02 -23.51
CA TRP A 740 12.57 -10.27 -24.96
C TRP A 740 12.89 -9.03 -25.81
N ILE A 741 12.52 -7.85 -25.32
CA ILE A 741 12.76 -6.58 -26.01
C ILE A 741 14.26 -6.27 -26.15
N ASN A 742 15.10 -6.70 -25.19
CA ASN A 742 16.54 -6.40 -25.15
C ASN A 742 17.35 -7.08 -26.25
N THR A 743 16.78 -8.06 -26.95
CA THR A 743 17.40 -8.79 -28.07
C THR A 743 16.64 -8.54 -29.39
N ALA A 744 15.30 -8.51 -29.34
CA ALA A 744 14.48 -8.25 -30.52
C ALA A 744 14.57 -6.80 -31.02
N TYR A 745 14.55 -5.81 -30.12
CA TYR A 745 14.60 -4.40 -30.52
C TYR A 745 15.94 -4.00 -31.16
N PRO A 746 17.11 -4.40 -30.65
CA PRO A 746 18.38 -4.13 -31.32
C PRO A 746 18.48 -4.72 -32.73
N PHE A 747 17.97 -5.94 -32.96
CA PHE A 747 17.86 -6.50 -34.32
C PHE A 747 16.93 -5.65 -35.19
N ALA A 748 15.69 -5.41 -34.72
CA ALA A 748 14.65 -4.76 -35.52
C ALA A 748 15.04 -3.33 -35.91
N ALA A 749 15.59 -2.57 -34.96
CA ALA A 749 16.08 -1.22 -35.20
C ALA A 749 17.27 -1.21 -36.18
N ALA A 750 18.26 -2.08 -35.96
CA ALA A 750 19.44 -2.18 -36.84
C ALA A 750 19.08 -2.56 -38.28
N TYR A 751 18.19 -3.55 -38.46
CA TYR A 751 17.71 -3.96 -39.77
C TYR A 751 16.93 -2.82 -40.45
N LEU A 752 15.93 -2.25 -39.78
CA LEU A 752 15.06 -1.22 -40.34
C LEU A 752 15.84 0.04 -40.73
N LEU A 753 16.78 0.51 -39.90
CA LEU A 753 17.61 1.69 -40.18
C LEU A 753 18.50 1.53 -41.42
N SER A 754 18.92 0.29 -41.73
CA SER A 754 19.77 -0.04 -42.88
C SER A 754 18.95 -0.36 -44.13
N ALA A 755 18.00 -1.29 -44.05
CA ALA A 755 17.20 -1.76 -45.18
C ALA A 755 16.10 -0.77 -45.62
N ARG A 756 15.66 0.12 -44.73
CA ARG A 756 14.58 1.12 -44.93
C ARG A 756 13.22 0.55 -45.36
N SER A 757 13.06 -0.77 -45.32
CA SER A 757 11.86 -1.52 -45.70
C SER A 757 11.24 -2.26 -44.50
N VAL A 758 9.98 -2.66 -44.65
CA VAL A 758 9.30 -3.60 -43.75
C VAL A 758 8.99 -4.85 -44.57
N ASP A 759 9.80 -5.88 -44.39
CA ASP A 759 9.78 -7.10 -45.18
C ASP A 759 9.66 -8.36 -44.29
N MET A 760 9.71 -9.53 -44.92
CA MET A 760 9.66 -10.80 -44.19
C MET A 760 10.93 -11.04 -43.34
N THR A 761 12.08 -10.51 -43.75
CA THR A 761 13.35 -10.61 -43.01
C THR A 761 13.26 -9.90 -41.66
N LEU A 762 12.75 -8.66 -41.64
CA LEU A 762 12.49 -7.89 -40.43
C LEU A 762 11.52 -8.64 -39.51
N VAL A 763 10.41 -9.17 -40.02
CA VAL A 763 9.40 -9.87 -39.22
C VAL A 763 9.95 -11.17 -38.62
N VAL A 764 10.53 -12.05 -39.45
CA VAL A 764 11.02 -13.37 -39.01
C VAL A 764 12.24 -13.22 -38.09
N GLY A 765 13.17 -12.32 -38.40
CA GLY A 765 14.31 -12.03 -37.54
C GLY A 765 13.92 -11.42 -36.19
N THR A 766 12.95 -10.50 -36.18
CA THR A 766 12.43 -9.93 -34.93
C THR A 766 11.78 -11.01 -34.08
N LEU A 767 10.94 -11.88 -34.65
CA LEU A 767 10.31 -13.00 -33.94
C LEU A 767 11.34 -14.00 -33.41
N PHE A 768 12.41 -14.29 -34.18
CA PHE A 768 13.52 -15.13 -33.74
C PHE A 768 14.24 -14.58 -32.50
N PHE A 769 14.65 -13.31 -32.55
CA PHE A 769 15.32 -12.66 -31.42
C PHE A 769 14.36 -12.33 -30.27
N LEU A 770 13.04 -12.36 -30.50
CA LEU A 770 12.03 -12.22 -29.45
C LEU A 770 11.88 -13.52 -28.65
N VAL A 771 11.48 -14.64 -29.26
CA VAL A 771 11.06 -15.84 -28.50
C VAL A 771 12.06 -17.02 -28.58
N PRO A 772 12.40 -17.61 -29.74
CA PRO A 772 13.34 -18.74 -29.80
C PRO A 772 14.72 -18.42 -29.20
N TYR A 773 15.32 -17.27 -29.54
CA TYR A 773 16.64 -16.88 -29.05
C TYR A 773 16.67 -16.73 -27.52
N ASN A 774 15.63 -16.13 -26.92
CA ASN A 774 15.53 -16.01 -25.46
C ASN A 774 15.24 -17.34 -24.77
N LEU A 775 14.42 -18.21 -25.38
CA LEU A 775 14.22 -19.58 -24.87
C LEU A 775 15.51 -20.39 -24.93
N ALA A 776 16.35 -20.20 -25.96
CA ALA A 776 17.67 -20.82 -26.02
C ALA A 776 18.61 -20.22 -24.95
N MET A 777 18.80 -18.90 -24.92
CA MET A 777 19.70 -18.21 -23.97
C MET A 777 19.37 -18.55 -22.51
N TYR A 778 18.12 -18.33 -22.08
CA TYR A 778 17.72 -18.54 -20.69
C TYR A 778 17.35 -19.99 -20.39
N GLY A 779 16.67 -20.69 -21.30
CA GLY A 779 16.31 -22.10 -21.08
C GLY A 779 17.51 -23.04 -21.04
N ILE A 780 18.59 -22.78 -21.79
CA ILE A 780 19.85 -23.53 -21.66
C ILE A 780 20.55 -23.15 -20.36
N ASN A 781 20.52 -21.88 -19.96
CA ASN A 781 21.07 -21.44 -18.67
C ASN A 781 20.43 -22.19 -17.49
N ASP A 782 19.10 -22.16 -17.41
CA ASP A 782 18.35 -22.64 -16.25
C ASP A 782 18.40 -24.17 -16.11
N VAL A 783 18.66 -24.89 -17.22
CA VAL A 783 18.93 -26.34 -17.22
C VAL A 783 20.33 -26.68 -16.68
N PHE A 784 21.35 -25.87 -16.98
CA PHE A 784 22.73 -26.12 -16.55
C PHE A 784 23.10 -25.48 -15.20
N ASP A 785 22.27 -24.57 -14.68
CA ASP A 785 22.46 -23.93 -13.37
C ASP A 785 21.57 -24.47 -12.25
N TYR A 786 20.70 -25.45 -12.53
CA TYR A 786 19.75 -26.01 -11.57
C TYR A 786 20.35 -26.35 -10.19
N GLU A 787 21.58 -26.87 -10.13
CA GLU A 787 22.25 -27.20 -8.87
C GLU A 787 22.84 -26.01 -8.11
N SER A 788 23.23 -24.93 -8.79
CA SER A 788 23.61 -23.67 -8.15
C SER A 788 22.38 -22.86 -7.75
N ASP A 789 21.31 -22.92 -8.54
CA ASP A 789 20.06 -22.20 -8.31
C ASP A 789 19.31 -22.72 -7.08
N LEU A 790 19.34 -24.04 -6.86
CA LEU A 790 18.87 -24.66 -5.61
C LEU A 790 19.69 -24.28 -4.35
N ARG A 791 20.90 -23.71 -4.52
CA ARG A 791 21.79 -23.33 -3.40
C ARG A 791 21.82 -21.83 -3.14
N ASN A 792 21.22 -21.01 -4.02
CA ASN A 792 21.18 -19.55 -3.88
C ASN A 792 19.87 -19.13 -3.16
N PRO A 793 19.93 -18.56 -1.93
CA PRO A 793 18.74 -18.15 -1.17
C PRO A 793 17.85 -17.09 -1.86
N ARG A 794 18.33 -16.44 -2.93
CA ARG A 794 17.61 -15.40 -3.67
C ARG A 794 16.74 -15.95 -4.81
N LYS A 795 16.89 -17.23 -5.20
CA LYS A 795 16.10 -17.87 -6.27
C LYS A 795 14.94 -18.69 -5.68
N GLY A 796 13.78 -18.65 -6.35
CA GLY A 796 12.50 -19.12 -5.82
C GLY A 796 11.43 -18.02 -5.65
N GLY A 797 11.82 -16.73 -5.76
CA GLY A 797 10.91 -15.59 -5.80
C GLY A 797 10.68 -15.01 -7.20
N ALA A 798 10.12 -13.80 -7.27
CA ALA A 798 9.71 -13.12 -8.51
C ALA A 798 10.82 -12.81 -9.54
N HIS A 799 12.08 -13.15 -9.25
CA HIS A 799 13.23 -12.96 -10.15
C HIS A 799 13.75 -14.27 -10.78
N GLY A 800 13.18 -15.42 -10.46
CA GLY A 800 13.53 -16.69 -11.11
C GLY A 800 12.85 -17.89 -10.45
N ALA A 801 12.02 -18.59 -11.22
CA ALA A 801 11.47 -19.88 -10.84
C ALA A 801 12.47 -21.00 -11.16
N VAL A 802 12.79 -21.86 -10.19
CA VAL A 802 13.64 -23.03 -10.43
C VAL A 802 12.88 -24.01 -11.32
N LEU A 803 13.49 -24.38 -12.45
CA LEU A 803 12.90 -25.28 -13.44
C LEU A 803 12.78 -26.70 -12.86
N ASP A 804 11.61 -27.34 -12.94
CA ASP A 804 11.47 -28.75 -12.51
C ASP A 804 12.40 -29.64 -13.34
N ARG A 805 13.15 -30.53 -12.68
CA ARG A 805 14.13 -31.44 -13.34
C ARG A 805 13.54 -32.25 -14.49
N ARG A 806 12.24 -32.55 -14.48
CA ARG A 806 11.50 -33.23 -15.56
C ARG A 806 11.41 -32.41 -16.84
N LEU A 807 11.49 -31.08 -16.76
CA LEU A 807 11.43 -30.17 -17.90
C LEU A 807 12.78 -30.05 -18.62
N HIS A 808 13.91 -30.45 -18.04
CA HIS A 808 15.23 -30.14 -18.61
C HIS A 808 15.40 -30.63 -20.06
N ALA A 809 15.10 -31.90 -20.30
CA ALA A 809 15.16 -32.48 -21.65
C ALA A 809 14.11 -31.88 -22.60
N ILE A 810 12.98 -31.39 -22.07
CA ILE A 810 11.93 -30.72 -22.84
C ILE A 810 12.40 -29.31 -23.24
N THR A 811 12.98 -28.54 -22.32
CA THR A 811 13.50 -27.18 -22.54
C THR A 811 14.65 -27.17 -23.55
N LEU A 812 15.61 -28.09 -23.44
CA LEU A 812 16.69 -28.20 -24.43
C LEU A 812 16.17 -28.56 -25.83
N ARG A 813 15.20 -29.48 -25.93
CA ARG A 813 14.54 -29.83 -27.20
C ARG A 813 13.73 -28.66 -27.76
N ALA A 814 12.98 -27.95 -26.92
CA ALA A 814 12.18 -26.81 -27.31
C ALA A 814 13.05 -25.64 -27.80
N ALA A 815 14.15 -25.35 -27.12
CA ALA A 815 15.15 -24.37 -27.57
C ALA A 815 15.70 -24.71 -28.98
N GLY A 816 16.15 -25.97 -29.19
CA GLY A 816 16.65 -26.41 -30.49
C GLY A 816 15.58 -26.36 -31.60
N LEU A 817 14.42 -26.96 -31.36
CA LEU A 817 13.34 -27.09 -32.34
C LEU A 817 12.66 -25.74 -32.67
N SER A 818 12.53 -24.83 -31.70
CA SER A 818 11.97 -23.49 -31.96
C SER A 818 12.94 -22.59 -32.71
N CYS A 819 14.27 -22.72 -32.49
CA CYS A 819 15.26 -21.98 -33.26
C CYS A 819 15.40 -22.49 -34.70
N ALA A 820 15.30 -23.80 -34.92
CA ALA A 820 15.60 -24.44 -36.21
C ALA A 820 14.95 -23.79 -37.46
N PRO A 821 13.62 -23.57 -37.56
CA PRO A 821 13.02 -23.01 -38.77
C PRO A 821 13.45 -21.56 -39.03
N PHE A 822 13.66 -20.77 -37.97
CA PHE A 822 14.15 -19.40 -38.08
C PHE A 822 15.61 -19.38 -38.52
N LEU A 823 16.47 -20.22 -37.95
CA LEU A 823 17.88 -20.31 -38.34
C LEU A 823 18.05 -20.74 -39.81
N VAL A 824 17.20 -21.65 -40.30
CA VAL A 824 17.18 -22.04 -41.73
C VAL A 824 16.80 -20.84 -42.62
N TYR A 825 15.74 -20.11 -42.28
CA TYR A 825 15.33 -18.92 -43.04
C TYR A 825 16.40 -17.80 -43.00
N LEU A 826 16.91 -17.48 -41.82
CA LEU A 826 17.94 -16.45 -41.59
C LEU A 826 19.32 -16.82 -42.17
N PHE A 827 19.56 -18.10 -42.44
CA PHE A 827 20.68 -18.55 -43.27
C PHE A 827 20.39 -18.29 -44.76
N PHE A 828 19.25 -18.72 -45.30
CA PHE A 828 18.94 -18.58 -46.73
C PHE A 828 18.80 -17.12 -47.21
N VAL A 829 18.31 -16.21 -46.36
CA VAL A 829 18.26 -14.75 -46.66
C VAL A 829 19.58 -14.05 -46.28
N GLY A 830 20.48 -14.75 -45.60
CA GLY A 830 21.74 -14.20 -45.09
C GLY A 830 22.87 -14.11 -46.13
N SER A 831 23.71 -13.10 -45.98
CA SER A 831 25.05 -13.03 -46.58
C SER A 831 26.06 -13.89 -45.79
N PRO A 832 27.20 -14.32 -46.37
CA PRO A 832 28.25 -15.04 -45.63
C PRO A 832 28.76 -14.30 -44.38
N ALA A 833 28.80 -12.97 -44.42
CA ALA A 833 29.12 -12.15 -43.24
C ALA A 833 28.05 -12.30 -42.14
N SER A 834 26.77 -12.26 -42.52
CA SER A 834 25.66 -12.48 -41.57
C SER A 834 25.66 -13.90 -40.99
N TRP A 835 26.05 -14.92 -41.76
CA TRP A 835 26.16 -16.30 -41.29
C TRP A 835 27.19 -16.43 -40.17
N VAL A 836 28.35 -15.76 -40.28
CA VAL A 836 29.37 -15.74 -39.23
C VAL A 836 28.82 -15.11 -37.94
N VAL A 837 28.08 -13.99 -38.05
CA VAL A 837 27.48 -13.32 -36.88
C VAL A 837 26.37 -14.18 -36.25
N LEU A 838 25.54 -14.85 -37.05
CA LEU A 838 24.48 -15.75 -36.57
C LEU A 838 25.06 -16.98 -35.88
N ALA A 839 26.08 -17.60 -36.49
CA ALA A 839 26.81 -18.73 -35.92
C ALA A 839 27.50 -18.35 -34.61
N ALA A 840 28.17 -17.19 -34.54
CA ALA A 840 28.74 -16.67 -33.29
C ALA A 840 27.66 -16.42 -32.23
N SER A 841 26.53 -15.81 -32.60
CA SER A 841 25.42 -15.52 -31.69
C SER A 841 24.83 -16.78 -31.06
N MET A 842 24.69 -17.86 -31.85
CA MET A 842 24.22 -19.16 -31.36
C MET A 842 25.30 -19.95 -30.61
N PHE A 843 26.56 -19.86 -31.04
CA PHE A 843 27.70 -20.45 -30.33
C PHE A 843 27.81 -19.91 -28.90
N PHE A 844 27.76 -18.59 -28.73
CA PHE A 844 27.85 -17.98 -27.40
C PHE A 844 26.64 -18.30 -26.53
N VAL A 845 25.42 -18.44 -27.09
CA VAL A 845 24.22 -18.90 -26.34
C VAL A 845 24.44 -20.28 -25.69
N VAL A 846 25.09 -21.20 -26.40
CA VAL A 846 25.43 -22.52 -25.84
C VAL A 846 26.64 -22.40 -24.91
N ALA A 847 27.72 -21.74 -25.35
CA ALA A 847 29.01 -21.68 -24.65
C ALA A 847 28.96 -20.92 -23.32
N TYR A 848 28.04 -19.96 -23.14
CA TYR A 848 27.85 -19.24 -21.87
C TYR A 848 27.56 -20.20 -20.71
N SER A 849 26.72 -21.22 -20.94
CA SER A 849 26.16 -22.08 -19.89
C SER A 849 26.53 -23.55 -19.97
N ALA A 850 26.73 -24.09 -21.18
CA ALA A 850 26.93 -25.53 -21.38
C ALA A 850 28.39 -25.96 -21.15
N PRO A 851 28.63 -27.15 -20.56
CA PRO A 851 29.94 -27.80 -20.59
C PRO A 851 30.40 -28.08 -22.03
N PRO A 852 31.72 -28.07 -22.32
CA PRO A 852 32.84 -27.84 -21.39
C PRO A 852 33.25 -26.36 -21.25
N LEU A 853 32.55 -25.43 -21.91
CA LEU A 853 32.97 -24.03 -21.96
C LEU A 853 32.54 -23.24 -20.72
N ARG A 854 31.24 -23.24 -20.38
CA ARG A 854 30.62 -22.50 -19.25
C ARG A 854 31.24 -21.10 -19.05
N LEU A 855 31.22 -20.27 -20.09
CA LEU A 855 31.98 -19.01 -20.12
C LEU A 855 31.59 -18.00 -19.01
N LYS A 856 30.40 -18.14 -18.40
CA LYS A 856 30.00 -17.38 -17.19
C LYS A 856 30.77 -17.72 -15.91
N GLU A 857 31.41 -18.90 -15.87
CA GLU A 857 32.32 -19.32 -14.79
C GLU A 857 33.79 -19.05 -15.14
N ARG A 858 34.03 -18.15 -16.11
CA ARG A 858 35.35 -17.67 -16.49
C ARG A 858 35.37 -16.15 -16.33
N PRO A 859 36.13 -15.60 -15.37
CA PRO A 859 36.22 -14.16 -15.14
C PRO A 859 36.54 -13.38 -16.42
N PHE A 860 35.95 -12.19 -16.58
CA PHE A 860 35.96 -11.34 -17.78
C PHE A 860 35.18 -11.93 -18.97
N ALA A 861 35.36 -13.21 -19.30
CA ALA A 861 34.61 -13.86 -20.37
C ALA A 861 33.11 -13.87 -20.05
N ASP A 862 32.73 -14.02 -18.77
CA ASP A 862 31.38 -13.88 -18.25
C ASP A 862 30.68 -12.60 -18.74
N SER A 863 31.34 -11.45 -18.58
CA SER A 863 30.80 -10.12 -18.85
C SER A 863 30.85 -9.77 -20.33
N VAL A 864 31.90 -10.21 -21.03
CA VAL A 864 32.01 -10.08 -22.50
C VAL A 864 30.93 -10.91 -23.19
N THR A 865 30.77 -12.18 -22.82
CA THR A 865 29.79 -13.06 -23.48
C THR A 865 28.34 -12.73 -23.10
N SER A 866 28.09 -12.31 -21.86
CA SER A 866 26.78 -11.73 -21.52
C SER A 866 26.45 -10.48 -22.34
N SER A 867 27.45 -9.66 -22.71
CA SER A 867 27.24 -8.49 -23.56
C SER A 867 26.91 -8.87 -25.00
N ILE A 868 27.59 -9.89 -25.54
CA ILE A 868 27.37 -10.40 -26.91
C ILE A 868 25.89 -10.69 -27.18
N HIS A 869 25.16 -11.30 -26.24
CA HIS A 869 23.73 -11.60 -26.40
C HIS A 869 22.84 -10.38 -26.73
N PHE A 870 23.23 -9.18 -26.30
CA PHE A 870 22.44 -7.97 -26.49
C PHE A 870 22.86 -7.17 -27.73
N PHE A 871 24.16 -7.13 -28.06
CA PHE A 871 24.64 -6.39 -29.22
C PHE A 871 24.73 -7.23 -30.51
N SER A 872 24.95 -8.55 -30.44
CA SER A 872 25.05 -9.39 -31.65
C SER A 872 23.74 -9.48 -32.47
N PRO A 873 22.52 -9.38 -31.90
CA PRO A 873 21.30 -9.23 -32.69
C PRO A 873 21.32 -7.98 -33.59
N ALA A 874 21.85 -6.85 -33.09
CA ALA A 874 22.02 -5.64 -33.90
C ALA A 874 23.09 -5.82 -34.99
N VAL A 875 24.24 -6.43 -34.66
CA VAL A 875 25.30 -6.73 -35.65
C VAL A 875 24.79 -7.67 -36.73
N TYR A 876 23.95 -8.66 -36.38
CA TYR A 876 23.33 -9.54 -37.37
C TYR A 876 22.33 -8.76 -38.23
N GLY A 877 21.48 -7.92 -37.63
CA GLY A 877 20.55 -7.03 -38.34
C GLY A 877 21.23 -6.15 -39.38
N LEU A 878 22.38 -5.55 -39.04
CA LEU A 878 23.23 -4.80 -39.97
C LEU A 878 23.79 -5.70 -41.08
N ALA A 879 24.30 -6.88 -40.74
CA ALA A 879 24.97 -7.78 -41.69
C ALA A 879 24.01 -8.47 -42.69
N VAL A 880 22.75 -8.71 -42.31
CA VAL A 880 21.71 -9.22 -43.23
C VAL A 880 21.03 -8.10 -44.02
N ALA A 881 20.97 -6.87 -43.48
CA ALA A 881 20.52 -5.66 -44.20
C ALA A 881 21.60 -5.02 -45.10
N GLY A 882 22.75 -5.68 -45.32
CA GLY A 882 23.81 -5.21 -46.22
C GLY A 882 24.54 -3.93 -45.77
N ALA A 883 24.52 -3.59 -44.48
CA ALA A 883 25.03 -2.32 -43.96
C ALA A 883 26.52 -2.09 -44.26
N ALA A 884 26.87 -0.90 -44.74
CA ALA A 884 28.25 -0.49 -44.95
C ALA A 884 28.96 -0.21 -43.61
N TRP A 885 30.02 -0.98 -43.31
CA TRP A 885 30.80 -0.86 -42.08
C TRP A 885 31.71 0.38 -42.09
N THR A 886 31.16 1.50 -41.62
CA THR A 886 31.93 2.71 -41.30
C THR A 886 32.56 2.62 -39.90
N TRP A 887 33.64 3.38 -39.66
CA TRP A 887 34.21 3.50 -38.31
C TRP A 887 33.21 4.08 -37.29
N GLN A 888 32.26 4.89 -37.76
CA GLN A 888 31.16 5.43 -36.96
C GLN A 888 30.23 4.31 -36.48
N LEU A 889 29.83 3.39 -37.38
CA LEU A 889 29.00 2.24 -37.03
C LEU A 889 29.75 1.28 -36.09
N ALA A 890 31.05 1.09 -36.30
CA ALA A 890 31.90 0.33 -35.39
C ALA A 890 31.95 0.94 -33.98
N LEU A 891 32.06 2.27 -33.84
CA LEU A 891 32.01 2.95 -32.54
C LEU A 891 30.67 2.78 -31.82
N VAL A 892 29.53 2.83 -32.53
CA VAL A 892 28.21 2.56 -31.93
C VAL A 892 28.13 1.15 -31.36
N ILE A 893 28.61 0.14 -32.11
CA ILE A 893 28.63 -1.26 -31.65
C ILE A 893 29.61 -1.46 -30.49
N VAL A 894 30.79 -0.82 -30.52
CA VAL A 894 31.75 -0.84 -29.40
C VAL A 894 31.18 -0.19 -28.15
N ALA A 895 30.48 0.93 -28.26
CA ALA A 895 29.82 1.59 -27.14
C ALA A 895 28.73 0.70 -26.52
N PHE A 896 27.91 0.05 -27.34
CA PHE A 896 26.88 -0.88 -26.87
C PHE A 896 27.51 -2.12 -26.19
N ALA A 897 28.57 -2.69 -26.77
CA ALA A 897 29.31 -3.80 -26.18
C ALA A 897 29.95 -3.44 -24.82
N LEU A 898 30.56 -2.25 -24.71
CA LEU A 898 31.13 -1.73 -23.46
C LEU A 898 30.06 -1.48 -22.39
N TRP A 899 28.89 -0.93 -22.78
CA TRP A 899 27.75 -0.75 -21.88
C TRP A 899 27.21 -2.09 -21.36
N GLY A 900 27.12 -3.12 -22.20
CA GLY A 900 26.68 -4.46 -21.79
C GLY A 900 27.68 -5.13 -20.83
N VAL A 901 28.98 -4.99 -21.09
CA VAL A 901 30.07 -5.47 -20.20
C VAL A 901 29.99 -4.78 -18.83
N ALA A 902 29.85 -3.46 -18.82
CA ALA A 902 29.72 -2.68 -17.58
C ALA A 902 28.49 -3.11 -16.76
N SER A 903 27.37 -3.38 -17.45
CA SER A 903 26.10 -3.77 -16.84
C SER A 903 26.17 -5.17 -16.22
N HIS A 904 26.72 -6.17 -16.92
CA HIS A 904 26.94 -7.50 -16.33
C HIS A 904 27.91 -7.44 -15.14
N ALA A 905 29.04 -6.75 -15.32
CA ALA A 905 30.06 -6.63 -14.27
C ALA A 905 29.52 -5.99 -13.00
N PHE A 906 28.76 -4.88 -13.10
CA PHE A 906 28.13 -4.27 -11.92
C PHE A 906 27.00 -5.13 -11.35
N GLY A 907 26.24 -5.85 -12.19
CA GLY A 907 25.25 -6.82 -11.74
C GLY A 907 25.86 -7.88 -10.82
N ALA A 908 26.95 -8.51 -11.26
CA ALA A 908 27.67 -9.56 -10.52
C ALA A 908 28.27 -9.11 -9.17
N VAL A 909 28.44 -7.81 -8.94
CA VAL A 909 28.91 -7.27 -7.64
C VAL A 909 27.95 -7.64 -6.50
N GLN A 910 26.65 -7.79 -6.76
CA GLN A 910 25.64 -8.07 -5.73
C GLN A 910 25.79 -9.45 -5.09
N ASP A 911 26.27 -10.43 -5.86
CA ASP A 911 26.19 -11.86 -5.52
C ASP A 911 27.56 -12.45 -5.15
N VAL A 912 28.62 -11.63 -5.04
CA VAL A 912 30.01 -12.03 -4.73
C VAL A 912 30.12 -13.02 -3.56
N VAL A 913 29.33 -12.84 -2.50
CA VAL A 913 29.35 -13.73 -1.33
C VAL A 913 28.69 -15.07 -1.65
N ALA A 914 27.55 -15.06 -2.35
CA ALA A 914 26.78 -16.25 -2.73
C ALA A 914 27.51 -17.08 -3.82
N ASP A 915 28.01 -16.43 -4.87
CA ASP A 915 28.80 -17.05 -5.93
C ASP A 915 30.05 -17.72 -5.34
N ARG A 916 30.78 -17.03 -4.45
CA ARG A 916 31.99 -17.57 -3.80
C ARG A 916 31.66 -18.75 -2.89
N ALA A 917 30.53 -18.73 -2.19
CA ALA A 917 30.04 -19.88 -1.41
C ALA A 917 29.57 -21.06 -2.29
N ALA A 918 29.06 -20.78 -3.49
CA ALA A 918 28.66 -21.79 -4.48
C ALA A 918 29.83 -22.36 -5.31
N GLY A 919 31.02 -21.74 -5.25
CA GLY A 919 32.20 -22.11 -6.03
C GLY A 919 32.26 -21.48 -7.43
N ILE A 920 31.46 -20.46 -7.70
CA ILE A 920 31.32 -19.80 -9.01
C ILE A 920 32.40 -18.72 -9.20
N SER A 921 33.08 -18.77 -10.36
CA SER A 921 34.19 -17.88 -10.71
C SER A 921 33.75 -16.81 -11.72
N SER A 922 33.19 -15.71 -11.23
CA SER A 922 32.79 -14.54 -12.02
C SER A 922 33.87 -13.45 -11.96
N ILE A 923 33.77 -12.42 -12.80
CA ILE A 923 34.63 -11.23 -12.70
C ILE A 923 34.59 -10.62 -11.29
N ALA A 924 33.44 -10.70 -10.62
CA ALA A 924 33.22 -10.15 -9.29
C ALA A 924 33.86 -11.02 -8.19
N THR A 925 33.72 -12.35 -8.22
CA THR A 925 34.36 -13.21 -7.20
C THR A 925 35.87 -13.28 -7.34
N ALA A 926 36.41 -13.20 -8.56
CA ALA A 926 37.84 -13.29 -8.85
C ALA A 926 38.63 -11.97 -8.72
N ARG A 927 37.96 -10.80 -8.80
CA ARG A 927 38.60 -9.48 -8.66
C ARG A 927 38.18 -8.70 -7.42
N GLY A 928 37.11 -9.12 -6.74
CA GLY A 928 36.51 -8.44 -5.59
C GLY A 928 35.57 -7.31 -6.01
N ALA A 929 34.53 -7.10 -5.21
CA ALA A 929 33.44 -6.16 -5.45
C ALA A 929 33.95 -4.75 -5.82
N ARG A 930 34.95 -4.24 -5.08
CA ARG A 930 35.51 -2.91 -5.29
C ARG A 930 36.13 -2.73 -6.68
N TRP A 931 36.95 -3.69 -7.12
CA TRP A 931 37.63 -3.59 -8.41
C TRP A 931 36.61 -3.64 -9.55
N THR A 932 35.62 -4.51 -9.43
CA THR A 932 34.59 -4.70 -10.46
C THR A 932 33.66 -3.49 -10.59
N VAL A 933 33.37 -2.75 -9.51
CA VAL A 933 32.69 -1.44 -9.61
C VAL A 933 33.52 -0.43 -10.41
N TRP A 934 34.83 -0.33 -10.17
CA TRP A 934 35.70 0.59 -10.93
C TRP A 934 35.84 0.17 -12.39
N PHE A 935 35.87 -1.13 -12.67
CA PHE A 935 35.84 -1.67 -14.04
C PHE A 935 34.53 -1.28 -14.76
N ALA A 936 33.37 -1.47 -14.12
CA ALA A 936 32.08 -1.06 -14.68
C ALA A 936 31.99 0.46 -14.94
N LEU A 937 32.44 1.29 -13.98
CA LEU A 937 32.54 2.74 -14.18
C LEU A 937 33.44 3.11 -15.37
N SER A 938 34.56 2.39 -15.55
CA SER A 938 35.49 2.60 -16.66
C SER A 938 34.86 2.21 -18.00
N CYS A 939 34.19 1.06 -18.09
CA CYS A 939 33.51 0.60 -19.30
C CYS A 939 32.31 1.49 -19.67
N TYR A 940 31.50 1.95 -18.71
CA TYR A 940 30.47 2.96 -18.98
C TYR A 940 31.09 4.26 -19.51
N THR A 941 32.14 4.77 -18.86
CA THR A 941 32.82 6.01 -19.31
C THR A 941 33.37 5.86 -20.73
N ALA A 942 33.99 4.73 -21.05
CA ALA A 942 34.49 4.42 -22.39
C ALA A 942 33.36 4.32 -23.43
N ALA A 943 32.20 3.76 -23.08
CA ALA A 943 31.03 3.76 -23.96
C ALA A 943 30.51 5.18 -24.25
N GLY A 944 30.48 6.06 -23.24
CA GLY A 944 30.12 7.47 -23.42
C GLY A 944 31.11 8.23 -24.31
N LEU A 945 32.41 8.04 -24.09
CA LEU A 945 33.47 8.63 -24.92
C LEU A 945 33.43 8.12 -26.37
N ALA A 946 33.14 6.83 -26.59
CA ALA A 946 32.95 6.26 -27.92
C ALA A 946 31.76 6.90 -28.65
N MET A 947 30.62 7.12 -27.97
CA MET A 947 29.47 7.81 -28.55
C MET A 947 29.77 9.28 -28.92
N LEU A 948 30.58 10.01 -28.13
CA LEU A 948 30.96 11.39 -28.46
C LEU A 948 31.70 11.52 -29.80
N ALA A 949 32.38 10.47 -30.25
CA ALA A 949 33.10 10.45 -31.53
C ALA A 949 32.25 9.99 -32.73
N THR A 950 30.97 9.63 -32.52
CA THR A 950 30.06 9.19 -33.58
C THR A 950 29.46 10.34 -34.40
N ALA A 951 28.88 10.04 -35.57
CA ALA A 951 28.16 11.01 -36.37
C ALA A 951 26.84 11.47 -35.71
N TRP A 952 26.44 12.72 -35.95
CA TRP A 952 25.21 13.31 -35.41
C TRP A 952 23.94 12.52 -35.83
N PRO A 953 22.96 12.30 -34.92
CA PRO A 953 22.84 12.80 -33.54
C PRO A 953 23.49 11.90 -32.47
N GLY A 954 24.30 10.91 -32.86
CA GLY A 954 24.92 9.91 -31.98
C GLY A 954 25.64 10.45 -30.73
N PRO A 955 26.39 11.57 -30.77
CA PRO A 955 27.04 12.15 -29.58
C PRO A 955 26.10 12.48 -28.43
N LEU A 956 24.80 12.73 -28.69
CA LEU A 956 23.82 12.95 -27.63
C LEU A 956 23.60 11.70 -26.75
N ALA A 957 23.85 10.49 -27.28
CA ALA A 957 23.75 9.26 -26.51
C ALA A 957 24.79 9.17 -25.37
N ALA A 958 25.89 9.93 -25.44
CA ALA A 958 26.86 10.01 -24.35
C ALA A 958 26.24 10.57 -23.06
N VAL A 959 25.22 11.44 -23.17
CA VAL A 959 24.47 11.96 -22.01
C VAL A 959 23.68 10.84 -21.31
N LEU A 960 23.19 9.85 -22.07
CA LEU A 960 22.44 8.70 -21.54
C LEU A 960 23.29 7.75 -20.70
N VAL A 961 24.63 7.90 -20.72
CA VAL A 961 25.57 7.16 -19.86
C VAL A 961 25.65 7.76 -18.45
N LEU A 962 25.43 9.07 -18.30
CA LEU A 962 25.60 9.78 -17.02
C LEU A 962 24.72 9.23 -15.87
N PRO A 963 23.45 8.82 -16.08
CA PRO A 963 22.65 8.18 -15.05
C PRO A 963 23.24 6.85 -14.55
N TYR A 964 23.84 6.03 -15.43
CA TYR A 964 24.50 4.78 -15.04
C TYR A 964 25.72 5.06 -14.16
N LEU A 965 26.57 6.02 -14.55
CA LEU A 965 27.70 6.46 -13.74
C LEU A 965 27.23 6.98 -12.38
N ALA A 966 26.19 7.83 -12.34
CA ALA A 966 25.62 8.35 -11.09
C ALA A 966 25.01 7.25 -10.19
N ALA A 967 24.41 6.20 -10.76
CA ALA A 967 23.88 5.07 -10.02
C ALA A 967 24.96 4.15 -9.44
N VAL A 968 26.10 4.00 -10.13
CA VAL A 968 27.21 3.11 -9.73
C VAL A 968 28.22 3.81 -8.80
N TRP A 969 28.43 5.13 -8.97
CA TRP A 969 29.41 5.93 -8.22
C TRP A 969 29.34 5.85 -6.67
N PRO A 970 28.16 5.70 -6.01
CA PRO A 970 28.08 5.48 -4.56
C PRO A 970 28.85 4.24 -4.10
N TYR A 971 28.95 3.20 -4.94
CA TYR A 971 29.54 1.90 -4.62
C TYR A 971 31.05 1.82 -4.92
N ARG A 972 31.70 2.91 -5.35
CA ARG A 972 33.14 2.95 -5.67
C ARG A 972 34.08 2.60 -4.50
N ALA A 973 33.55 2.50 -3.29
CA ALA A 973 34.25 2.11 -2.07
C ALA A 973 33.62 0.86 -1.39
N ILE A 974 32.77 0.12 -2.10
CA ILE A 974 32.19 -1.15 -1.62
C ILE A 974 33.27 -2.19 -1.33
N THR A 975 32.98 -3.14 -0.46
CA THR A 975 33.83 -4.28 -0.12
C THR A 975 33.07 -5.59 -0.36
N ASP A 976 33.73 -6.74 -0.34
CA ASP A 976 33.08 -8.04 -0.57
C ASP A 976 32.04 -8.34 0.53
N GLU A 977 32.27 -7.91 1.77
CA GLU A 977 31.35 -8.06 2.90
C GLU A 977 30.16 -7.08 2.84
N THR A 978 30.25 -6.04 2.02
CA THR A 978 29.19 -5.03 1.82
C THR A 978 28.57 -5.10 0.43
N ALA A 979 28.93 -6.11 -0.36
CA ALA A 979 28.52 -6.37 -1.74
C ALA A 979 27.02 -6.24 -1.99
N GLU A 980 26.19 -6.79 -1.10
CA GLU A 980 24.72 -6.77 -1.20
C GLU A 980 24.13 -5.36 -1.35
N ARG A 981 24.81 -4.33 -0.81
CA ARG A 981 24.38 -2.92 -0.92
C ARG A 981 24.26 -2.47 -2.38
N ALA A 982 25.01 -3.07 -3.30
CA ALA A 982 24.90 -2.84 -4.74
C ALA A 982 23.49 -3.16 -5.29
N THR A 983 22.68 -3.98 -4.60
CA THR A 983 21.28 -4.28 -5.00
C THR A 983 20.38 -3.04 -5.01
N ARG A 984 20.73 -1.96 -4.29
CA ARG A 984 20.05 -0.67 -4.44
C ARG A 984 20.44 0.03 -5.75
N GLY A 985 21.71 -0.05 -6.15
CA GLY A 985 22.19 0.45 -7.45
C GLY A 985 21.62 -0.34 -8.63
N TRP A 986 21.54 -1.67 -8.51
CA TRP A 986 20.98 -2.52 -9.55
C TRP A 986 19.47 -2.31 -9.75
N ARG A 987 18.71 -2.12 -8.67
CA ARG A 987 17.30 -1.71 -8.79
C ARG A 987 17.13 -0.34 -9.44
N MET A 988 18.09 0.58 -9.28
CA MET A 988 18.12 1.85 -10.03
C MET A 988 18.46 1.62 -11.52
N PHE A 989 19.44 0.77 -11.83
CA PHE A 989 19.84 0.40 -13.18
C PHE A 989 18.65 -0.07 -14.05
N LEU A 990 17.78 -0.93 -13.49
CA LEU A 990 16.60 -1.43 -14.21
C LEU A 990 15.62 -0.33 -14.64
N TRP A 991 15.46 0.72 -13.83
CA TRP A 991 14.66 1.90 -14.19
C TRP A 991 15.37 2.82 -15.18
N ILE A 992 16.68 3.04 -14.99
CA ILE A 992 17.51 3.83 -15.91
C ILE A 992 17.49 3.22 -17.31
N ASN A 993 17.50 1.89 -17.43
CA ASN A 993 17.44 1.20 -18.74
C ASN A 993 16.18 1.55 -19.54
N GLN A 994 15.03 1.78 -18.89
CA GLN A 994 13.80 2.21 -19.57
C GLN A 994 13.92 3.65 -20.12
N LEU A 995 14.47 4.57 -19.32
CA LEU A 995 14.67 5.97 -19.71
C LEU A 995 15.75 6.11 -20.78
N ALA A 996 16.85 5.35 -20.67
CA ALA A 996 17.92 5.30 -21.65
C ALA A 996 17.45 4.65 -22.96
N GLY A 997 16.67 3.56 -22.90
CA GLY A 997 16.07 2.92 -24.07
C GLY A 997 15.13 3.86 -24.83
N PHE A 998 14.28 4.62 -24.11
CA PHE A 998 13.47 5.69 -24.70
C PHE A 998 14.34 6.79 -25.35
N GLY A 999 15.40 7.25 -24.66
CA GLY A 999 16.33 8.23 -25.21
C GLY A 999 17.04 7.75 -26.48
N VAL A 1000 17.54 6.51 -26.50
CA VAL A 1000 18.13 5.88 -27.69
C VAL A 1000 17.09 5.78 -28.80
N THR A 1001 15.87 5.34 -28.50
CA THR A 1001 14.77 5.25 -29.49
C THR A 1001 14.51 6.60 -30.17
N LEU A 1002 14.46 7.70 -29.41
CA LEU A 1002 14.32 9.04 -29.98
C LEU A 1002 15.51 9.44 -30.86
N LEU A 1003 16.74 9.11 -30.48
CA LEU A 1003 17.93 9.38 -31.29
C LEU A 1003 17.97 8.56 -32.59
N LEU A 1004 17.48 7.32 -32.57
CA LEU A 1004 17.37 6.47 -33.76
C LEU A 1004 16.27 6.98 -34.71
N ILE A 1005 15.13 7.42 -34.17
CA ILE A 1005 14.07 8.08 -34.96
C ILE A 1005 14.58 9.40 -35.56
N TRP A 1006 15.34 10.19 -34.81
CA TRP A 1006 15.91 11.44 -35.32
C TRP A 1006 16.97 11.18 -36.39
N TYR A 1007 17.84 10.18 -36.21
CA TYR A 1007 18.79 9.75 -37.23
C TYR A 1007 18.08 9.29 -38.52
N TRP A 1008 17.02 8.48 -38.42
CA TRP A 1008 16.17 8.08 -39.55
C TRP A 1008 15.64 9.30 -40.33
N LEU A 1009 15.15 10.32 -39.63
CA LEU A 1009 14.60 11.55 -40.22
C LEU A 1009 15.68 12.45 -40.85
N LEU A 1010 16.91 12.45 -40.31
CA LEU A 1010 18.05 13.23 -40.83
C LEU A 1010 18.78 12.58 -41.99
N THR A 1011 18.62 11.26 -42.18
CA THR A 1011 19.28 10.50 -43.25
C THR A 1011 18.26 10.07 -44.30
N PRO A 1012 18.07 10.89 -45.37
CA PRO A 1012 17.19 10.53 -46.47
C PRO A 1012 17.73 9.30 -47.21
N VAL A 1013 16.83 8.59 -47.88
CA VAL A 1013 17.20 7.47 -48.76
C VAL A 1013 17.95 8.04 -49.97
N ALA A 1014 19.14 7.52 -50.24
CA ALA A 1014 19.75 7.64 -51.57
C ALA A 1014 18.94 6.75 -52.52
N GLY A 1015 18.22 7.37 -53.45
CA GLY A 1015 17.32 6.69 -54.40
C GLY A 1015 18.04 6.02 -55.56
#